data_AF-A0A8H4RK28-F1
#
_entry.id   AF-A0A8H4RK28-F1
#
_cell.length_a   1.000
_cell.length_b   1.000
_cell.length_c   1.000
_cell.angle_alpha   90.00
_cell.angle_beta   90.00
_cell.angle_gamma   90.00
#
_symmetry.space_group_name_H-M   'P 1'
#
loop_
_entity.id
_entity.type
_entity.pdbx_description
1 polymer ?
#
loop_
_entity_poly.entity_id
_entity_poly.type
_entity_poly.pdbx_seq_one_letter_code
_entity_poly.pdbx_strand_id
1 'polypeptide(L)'
;MASFSWIMGSLLIAYLTYAYLHPRTHGQHDVGPRVINDQEVARALLTRSDLRSRSGPNRRLKTTFGIDNAFTTSDWDRYKDFLSDVKYRLRMSDSDWQRCSGTAANYLGQLTAKIEKSKASSLESLVQIFVFQTVLNKFFSHIQNPSEKEIEIITSTINTLWVASKSCNNADKPKWLPMKEALLSKLAGVFKTPTLNREGDIHNPLNIILPAYETLWRVVLRCFLEVRFRAPTAIGTHSQEILQRFAKDPTKENFEDRSLSELEVSVKDVVNEALRLYPPTRRIYRQDGARTLCKVDIEAMQRDETHWGPDSTVFNPGRMKHKSEEAVWMPFGKWRFSCPAESVFAPMMIGILVGVLVNGIDERFELSQVSSLTTLPLSLLTPTNLTILTIIITMTTTPLLPHTPTLHLTPLTTTDDIPHLTPLWYTCFSTPFLARLFPNTPALYKWWERANTLDHSSSTHVYLVVKDISPEGQNRIVGYAKWSLFREGVECRLGERFPPWCEESDGERCERFFGTEARERERVLGCPPSPHFYLDTLCVHPSYRRLGIAAQLTNWGCELADKEGMRAYVDASDMGRPVYVKCGFRGLKSFMVKVSDEEGEEEFSCMGFLREPRALVGKQEGTGGGDDEGDIGGSEEVK
;
A
#
# COMPACT_ATOMS: atom_id res chain seq x y z
N MET A 1 45.22 1.84 49.54
CA MET A 1 44.01 1.13 49.06
C MET A 1 43.11 0.57 50.18
N ALA A 2 43.57 0.44 51.43
CA ALA A 2 42.71 -0.03 52.53
C ALA A 2 41.71 1.04 53.07
N SER A 3 42.03 2.33 52.96
CA SER A 3 41.22 3.43 53.54
C SER A 3 39.96 3.78 52.74
N PHE A 4 39.92 3.48 51.43
CA PHE A 4 38.76 3.76 50.58
C PHE A 4 37.62 2.73 50.75
N SER A 5 37.98 1.47 51.06
CA SER A 5 37.03 0.39 51.28
C SER A 5 36.22 0.58 52.58
N TRP A 6 36.87 1.10 53.63
CA TRP A 6 36.23 1.38 54.92
C TRP A 6 35.21 2.54 54.85
N ILE A 7 35.50 3.56 54.04
CA ILE A 7 34.59 4.70 53.85
C ILE A 7 33.33 4.27 53.08
N MET A 8 33.50 3.47 52.02
CA MET A 8 32.37 2.96 51.23
C MET A 8 31.52 1.96 52.03
N GLY A 9 32.13 1.11 52.85
CA GLY A 9 31.42 0.21 53.77
C GLY A 9 30.62 0.96 54.83
N SER A 10 31.19 2.04 55.39
CA SER A 10 30.52 2.87 56.40
C SER A 10 29.34 3.65 55.83
N LEU A 11 29.48 4.17 54.60
CA LEU A 11 28.39 4.87 53.89
C LEU A 11 27.25 3.93 53.49
N LEU A 12 27.57 2.70 53.09
CA LEU A 12 26.56 1.70 52.74
C LEU A 12 25.78 1.25 54.00
N ILE A 13 26.48 1.04 55.12
CA ILE A 13 25.83 0.68 56.39
C ILE A 13 24.98 1.84 56.91
N ALA A 14 25.47 3.09 56.82
CA ALA A 14 24.67 4.27 57.17
C ALA A 14 23.44 4.41 56.27
N TYR A 15 23.55 4.15 54.96
CA TYR A 15 22.43 4.18 54.02
C TYR A 15 21.40 3.08 54.32
N LEU A 16 21.84 1.85 54.57
CA LEU A 16 20.95 0.73 54.90
C LEU A 16 20.28 0.92 56.27
N THR A 17 21.00 1.48 57.25
CA THR A 17 20.45 1.81 58.57
C THR A 17 19.45 2.97 58.50
N TYR A 18 19.72 3.99 57.67
CA TYR A 18 18.78 5.07 57.36
C TYR A 18 17.53 4.54 56.65
N ALA A 19 17.68 3.65 55.67
CA ALA A 19 16.57 3.04 54.95
C ALA A 19 15.71 2.11 55.84
N TYR A 20 16.32 1.48 56.86
CA TYR A 20 15.64 0.60 57.81
C TYR A 20 14.93 1.37 58.94
N LEU A 21 15.54 2.45 59.45
CA LEU A 21 14.96 3.29 60.52
C LEU A 21 13.99 4.35 59.99
N HIS A 22 14.06 4.68 58.70
CA HIS A 22 13.11 5.56 58.01
C HIS A 22 12.48 4.83 56.81
N PRO A 23 11.58 3.86 57.06
CA PRO A 23 10.74 3.35 55.98
C PRO A 23 10.05 4.57 55.37
N ARG A 24 10.31 4.81 54.08
CA ARG A 24 9.63 5.88 53.34
C ARG A 24 8.15 5.72 53.62
N THR A 25 7.57 6.67 54.33
CA THR A 25 6.13 6.86 54.35
C THR A 25 5.76 7.10 52.90
N HIS A 26 5.25 6.06 52.23
CA HIS A 26 4.66 6.18 50.91
C HIS A 26 3.47 7.12 51.08
N GLY A 27 3.71 8.41 50.84
CA GLY A 27 2.66 9.35 50.44
C GLY A 27 1.88 8.70 49.31
N GLN A 28 0.57 8.65 49.49
CA GLN A 28 -0.44 8.07 48.61
C GLN A 28 0.00 8.01 47.14
N HIS A 29 0.17 6.79 46.64
CA HIS A 29 0.40 6.52 45.23
C HIS A 29 -0.69 7.18 44.38
N ASP A 30 -0.27 8.06 43.47
CA ASP A 30 -1.06 8.48 42.31
C ASP A 30 -1.18 7.25 41.39
N VAL A 31 -2.22 6.45 41.61
CA VAL A 31 -2.48 5.23 40.83
C VAL A 31 -2.82 5.67 39.41
N GLY A 32 -1.98 5.31 38.43
CA GLY A 32 -2.21 5.60 37.01
C GLY A 32 -3.60 5.14 36.53
N PRO A 33 -4.03 5.57 35.32
CA PRO A 33 -5.39 5.32 34.87
C PRO A 33 -5.72 3.82 34.82
N ARG A 34 -6.90 3.43 35.33
CA ARG A 34 -7.42 2.07 35.26
C ARG A 34 -7.58 1.68 33.79
N VAL A 35 -6.79 0.71 33.33
CA VAL A 35 -6.84 0.19 31.95
C VAL A 35 -8.01 -0.79 31.82
N ILE A 36 -8.79 -0.65 30.76
CA ILE A 36 -9.95 -1.51 30.47
C ILE A 36 -9.77 -2.09 29.06
N ASN A 37 -9.61 -3.41 29.00
CA ASN A 37 -9.54 -4.18 27.76
C ASN A 37 -10.74 -5.13 27.60
N ASP A 38 -11.54 -5.31 28.65
CA ASP A 38 -12.74 -6.15 28.62
C ASP A 38 -13.91 -5.40 27.94
N GLN A 39 -14.58 -6.08 27.01
CA GLN A 39 -15.66 -5.50 26.22
C GLN A 39 -16.88 -5.10 27.04
N GLU A 40 -17.29 -5.90 28.01
CA GLU A 40 -18.47 -5.63 28.83
C GLU A 40 -18.21 -4.50 29.82
N VAL A 41 -17.02 -4.47 30.43
CA VAL A 41 -16.59 -3.35 31.28
C VAL A 41 -16.49 -2.06 30.48
N ALA A 42 -15.94 -2.11 29.26
CA ALA A 42 -15.89 -0.95 28.36
C ALA A 42 -17.30 -0.47 28.00
N ARG A 43 -18.22 -1.40 27.66
CA ARG A 43 -19.63 -1.09 27.35
C ARG A 43 -20.33 -0.41 28.51
N ALA A 44 -20.21 -0.95 29.71
CA ALA A 44 -20.83 -0.39 30.90
C ALA A 44 -20.34 1.04 31.17
N LEU A 45 -19.02 1.28 31.10
CA LEU A 45 -18.42 2.59 31.32
C LEU A 45 -18.83 3.62 30.26
N LEU A 46 -18.73 3.27 28.97
CA LEU A 46 -18.98 4.21 27.89
C LEU A 46 -20.48 4.51 27.69
N THR A 47 -21.37 3.58 28.05
CA THR A 47 -22.82 3.81 28.02
C THR A 47 -23.26 4.80 29.09
N ARG A 48 -22.74 4.68 30.33
CA ARG A 48 -23.09 5.59 31.43
C ARG A 48 -22.35 6.92 31.41
N SER A 49 -21.33 7.08 30.56
CA SER A 49 -20.52 8.30 30.46
C SER A 49 -21.37 9.55 30.14
N ASP A 50 -21.00 10.70 30.66
CA ASP A 50 -21.58 12.02 30.34
C ASP A 50 -20.52 13.00 29.80
N LEU A 51 -20.92 14.24 29.49
CA LEU A 51 -19.99 15.25 28.96
C LEU A 51 -18.87 15.62 29.96
N ARG A 52 -19.13 15.56 31.27
CA ARG A 52 -18.12 15.86 32.29
C ARG A 52 -17.06 14.75 32.35
N SER A 53 -17.48 13.50 32.31
CA SER A 53 -16.61 12.32 32.26
C SER A 53 -15.70 12.33 31.02
N ARG A 54 -16.18 12.87 29.90
CA ARG A 54 -15.43 13.00 28.64
C ARG A 54 -14.52 14.22 28.62
N SER A 55 -15.00 15.39 29.05
CA SER A 55 -14.28 16.66 28.93
C SER A 55 -13.15 16.81 29.95
N GLY A 56 -13.26 16.21 31.14
CA GLY A 56 -12.21 16.24 32.17
C GLY A 56 -10.82 15.83 31.64
N PRO A 57 -10.66 14.60 31.14
CA PRO A 57 -9.39 14.14 30.56
C PRO A 57 -8.95 14.95 29.32
N ASN A 58 -9.89 15.51 28.58
CA ASN A 58 -9.63 16.30 27.37
C ASN A 58 -9.40 17.79 27.63
N ARG A 59 -9.47 18.25 28.89
CA ARG A 59 -9.25 19.66 29.27
C ARG A 59 -7.91 20.20 28.77
N ARG A 60 -6.88 19.35 28.74
CA ARG A 60 -5.57 19.66 28.17
C ARG A 60 -5.65 20.19 26.73
N LEU A 61 -6.57 19.68 25.90
CA LEU A 61 -6.74 20.12 24.52
C LEU A 61 -7.35 21.53 24.45
N LYS A 62 -8.29 21.86 25.37
CA LYS A 62 -8.81 23.22 25.51
C LYS A 62 -7.70 24.20 25.88
N THR A 63 -6.86 23.82 26.84
CA THR A 63 -5.72 24.64 27.27
C THR A 63 -4.66 24.80 26.19
N THR A 64 -4.26 23.73 25.50
CA THR A 64 -3.19 23.76 24.48
C THR A 64 -3.64 24.35 23.14
N PHE A 65 -4.88 24.08 22.68
CA PHE A 65 -5.34 24.49 21.36
C PHE A 65 -6.44 25.56 21.38
N GLY A 66 -7.00 25.88 22.55
CA GLY A 66 -8.10 26.85 22.67
C GLY A 66 -9.44 26.32 22.13
N ILE A 67 -9.60 25.01 21.95
CA ILE A 67 -10.80 24.41 21.35
C ILE A 67 -11.94 24.24 22.37
N ASP A 68 -13.15 24.50 21.92
CA ASP A 68 -14.40 24.21 22.63
C ASP A 68 -15.36 23.49 21.68
N ASN A 69 -15.27 22.17 21.66
CA ASN A 69 -16.01 21.28 20.77
C ASN A 69 -16.49 20.02 21.51
N ALA A 70 -16.99 19.03 20.77
CA ALA A 70 -17.54 17.79 21.33
C ALA A 70 -16.58 16.98 22.23
N PHE A 71 -15.27 17.25 22.22
CA PHE A 71 -14.31 16.59 23.12
C PHE A 71 -14.12 17.31 24.44
N THR A 72 -14.22 18.64 24.44
CA THR A 72 -13.78 19.51 25.54
C THR A 72 -14.92 20.22 26.26
N THR A 73 -16.10 20.31 25.66
CA THR A 73 -17.27 20.95 26.29
C THR A 73 -17.93 20.05 27.34
N SER A 74 -18.40 20.67 28.42
CA SER A 74 -19.28 20.05 29.42
C SER A 74 -20.74 20.51 29.28
N ASP A 75 -21.03 21.33 28.28
CA ASP A 75 -22.34 21.92 28.00
C ASP A 75 -23.05 21.14 26.90
N TRP A 76 -24.29 20.72 27.17
CA TRP A 76 -25.10 19.92 26.25
C TRP A 76 -25.60 20.71 25.05
N ASP A 77 -25.89 21.99 25.19
CA ASP A 77 -26.40 22.79 24.07
C ASP A 77 -25.25 23.08 23.10
N ARG A 78 -24.08 23.47 23.63
CA ARG A 78 -22.86 23.60 22.84
C ARG A 78 -22.48 22.29 22.12
N TYR A 79 -22.61 21.16 22.80
CA TYR A 79 -22.36 19.84 22.20
C TYR A 79 -23.30 19.53 21.03
N LYS A 80 -24.60 19.78 21.21
CA LYS A 80 -25.62 19.54 20.17
C LYS A 80 -25.42 20.45 18.97
N ASP A 81 -25.16 21.74 19.19
CA ASP A 81 -24.91 22.72 18.13
C ASP A 81 -23.70 22.32 17.28
N PHE A 82 -22.59 21.99 17.94
CA PHE A 82 -21.38 21.51 17.26
C PHE A 82 -21.65 20.24 16.45
N LEU A 83 -22.36 19.25 17.02
CA LEU A 83 -22.70 18.03 16.29
C LEU A 83 -23.62 18.28 15.09
N SER A 84 -24.56 19.21 15.22
CA SER A 84 -25.47 19.60 14.14
C SER A 84 -24.70 20.19 12.97
N ASP A 85 -23.80 21.15 13.25
CA ASP A 85 -22.92 21.76 12.25
C ASP A 85 -22.00 20.72 11.58
N VAL A 86 -21.37 19.84 12.37
CA VAL A 86 -20.53 18.77 11.81
C VAL A 86 -21.32 17.83 10.92
N LYS A 87 -22.50 17.35 11.36
CA LYS A 87 -23.34 16.45 10.55
C LYS A 87 -23.77 17.10 9.25
N TYR A 88 -24.05 18.41 9.25
CA TYR A 88 -24.35 19.15 8.03
C TYR A 88 -23.16 19.17 7.08
N ARG A 89 -21.95 19.49 7.57
CA ARG A 89 -20.71 19.54 6.77
C ARG A 89 -20.29 18.19 6.19
N LEU A 90 -20.61 17.08 6.87
CA LEU A 90 -20.27 15.73 6.43
C LEU A 90 -21.12 15.21 5.25
N ARG A 91 -22.21 15.90 4.91
CA ARG A 91 -23.03 15.53 3.75
C ARG A 91 -22.22 15.66 2.46
N MET A 92 -22.37 14.66 1.60
CA MET A 92 -21.67 14.51 0.33
C MET A 92 -22.60 13.81 -0.65
N SER A 93 -22.82 14.40 -1.83
CA SER A 93 -23.38 13.71 -2.98
C SER A 93 -22.29 12.94 -3.75
N ASP A 94 -22.66 12.06 -4.67
CA ASP A 94 -21.70 11.38 -5.55
C ASP A 94 -20.85 12.38 -6.35
N SER A 95 -21.46 13.49 -6.80
CA SER A 95 -20.74 14.56 -7.49
C SER A 95 -19.73 15.29 -6.58
N ASP A 96 -20.04 15.43 -5.28
CA ASP A 96 -19.11 16.01 -4.32
C ASP A 96 -17.93 15.05 -4.07
N TRP A 97 -18.19 13.73 -4.01
CA TRP A 97 -17.13 12.72 -3.88
C TRP A 97 -16.19 12.73 -5.08
N GLN A 98 -16.75 12.75 -6.30
CA GLN A 98 -15.98 12.85 -7.54
C GLN A 98 -15.13 14.13 -7.57
N ARG A 99 -15.71 15.29 -7.23
CA ARG A 99 -14.97 16.57 -7.14
C ARG A 99 -13.87 16.51 -6.09
N CYS A 100 -14.14 15.92 -4.92
CA CYS A 100 -13.16 15.77 -3.85
C CYS A 100 -11.98 14.91 -4.29
N SER A 101 -12.25 13.76 -4.91
CA SER A 101 -11.22 12.85 -5.41
C SER A 101 -10.38 13.49 -6.51
N GLY A 102 -11.02 14.11 -7.51
CA GLY A 102 -10.31 14.81 -8.59
C GLY A 102 -9.44 15.97 -8.07
N THR A 103 -9.94 16.74 -7.10
CA THR A 103 -9.16 17.82 -6.47
C THR A 103 -7.96 17.27 -5.70
N ALA A 104 -8.15 16.19 -4.94
CA ALA A 104 -7.07 15.53 -4.23
C ALA A 104 -6.01 14.97 -5.19
N ALA A 105 -6.44 14.28 -6.26
CA ALA A 105 -5.55 13.75 -7.29
C ALA A 105 -4.70 14.83 -7.96
N ASN A 106 -5.33 15.95 -8.35
CA ASN A 106 -4.62 17.08 -8.93
C ASN A 106 -3.58 17.67 -7.98
N TYR A 107 -3.91 17.81 -6.69
CA TYR A 107 -2.97 18.33 -5.71
C TYR A 107 -1.82 17.36 -5.44
N LEU A 108 -2.10 16.06 -5.32
CA LEU A 108 -1.05 15.06 -5.17
C LEU A 108 -0.11 15.06 -6.39
N GLY A 109 -0.64 15.18 -7.60
CA GLY A 109 0.16 15.31 -8.83
C GLY A 109 1.16 16.47 -8.79
N GLN A 110 0.79 17.60 -8.15
CA GLN A 110 1.72 18.72 -7.96
C GLN A 110 2.81 18.41 -6.94
N LEU A 111 2.48 17.69 -5.86
CA LEU A 111 3.43 17.28 -4.85
C LEU A 111 4.41 16.23 -5.42
N THR A 112 3.92 15.23 -6.16
CA THR A 112 4.76 14.20 -6.75
C THR A 112 5.68 14.76 -7.84
N ALA A 113 5.22 15.72 -8.64
CA ALA A 113 6.08 16.43 -9.61
C ALA A 113 7.23 17.22 -8.95
N LYS A 114 7.07 17.66 -7.69
CA LYS A 114 8.17 18.27 -6.90
C LYS A 114 9.14 17.20 -6.40
N ILE A 115 8.63 16.06 -5.94
CA ILE A 115 9.46 14.91 -5.54
C ILE A 115 10.28 14.39 -6.72
N GLU A 116 9.70 14.38 -7.93
CA GLU A 116 10.41 14.03 -9.17
C GLU A 116 11.65 14.91 -9.39
N LYS A 117 11.58 16.18 -8.99
CA LYS A 117 12.70 17.14 -9.06
C LYS A 117 13.69 16.98 -7.90
N SER A 118 13.19 16.82 -6.67
CA SER A 118 14.05 16.71 -5.47
C SER A 118 14.63 15.31 -5.24
N LYS A 119 14.16 14.30 -5.97
CA LYS A 119 14.48 12.86 -5.87
C LYS A 119 14.09 12.15 -4.57
N ALA A 120 13.88 12.90 -3.50
CA ALA A 120 13.48 12.38 -2.20
C ALA A 120 12.52 13.34 -1.48
N SER A 121 11.66 12.77 -0.63
CA SER A 121 10.82 13.52 0.31
C SER A 121 10.41 12.68 1.52
N SER A 122 10.07 13.34 2.62
CA SER A 122 9.46 12.69 3.79
C SER A 122 8.04 12.24 3.44
N LEU A 123 7.77 10.94 3.51
CA LEU A 123 6.43 10.40 3.27
C LEU A 123 5.42 10.92 4.31
N GLU A 124 5.85 11.08 5.56
CA GLU A 124 5.00 11.63 6.60
C GLU A 124 4.58 13.06 6.26
N SER A 125 5.54 13.93 5.90
CA SER A 125 5.27 15.32 5.54
C SER A 125 4.37 15.40 4.30
N LEU A 126 4.64 14.57 3.29
CA LEU A 126 3.85 14.48 2.08
C LEU A 126 2.38 14.14 2.38
N VAL A 127 2.12 13.08 3.15
CA VAL A 127 0.76 12.65 3.50
C VAL A 127 0.10 13.67 4.42
N GLN A 128 0.83 14.27 5.36
CA GLN A 128 0.31 15.34 6.21
C GLN A 128 -0.17 16.53 5.39
N ILE A 129 0.63 17.03 4.46
CA ILE A 129 0.28 18.18 3.60
C ILE A 129 -0.89 17.82 2.70
N PHE A 130 -0.82 16.66 2.04
CA PHE A 130 -1.86 16.16 1.13
C PHE A 130 -3.23 16.02 1.81
N VAL A 131 -3.27 15.38 2.98
CA VAL A 131 -4.53 15.17 3.72
C VAL A 131 -5.01 16.49 4.32
N PHE A 132 -4.12 17.34 4.83
CA PHE A 132 -4.51 18.65 5.37
C PHE A 132 -5.16 19.54 4.32
N GLN A 133 -4.57 19.63 3.12
CA GLN A 133 -5.14 20.38 2.01
C GLN A 133 -6.52 19.84 1.61
N THR A 134 -6.70 18.52 1.60
CA THR A 134 -7.99 17.91 1.28
C THR A 134 -9.04 18.23 2.35
N VAL A 135 -8.67 18.22 3.64
CA VAL A 135 -9.54 18.64 4.76
C VAL A 135 -9.91 20.11 4.64
N LEU A 136 -8.96 20.99 4.30
CA LEU A 136 -9.26 22.41 4.07
C LEU A 136 -10.25 22.59 2.93
N ASN A 137 -10.02 21.97 1.78
CA ASN A 137 -10.92 22.06 0.63
C ASN A 137 -12.34 21.57 0.97
N LYS A 138 -12.47 20.52 1.78
CA LYS A 138 -13.78 19.95 2.15
C LYS A 138 -14.52 20.78 3.20
N PHE A 139 -13.86 21.20 4.27
CA PHE A 139 -14.54 21.84 5.41
C PHE A 139 -14.50 23.38 5.35
N PHE A 140 -13.61 23.94 4.52
CA PHE A 140 -13.30 25.36 4.44
C PHE A 140 -13.09 25.81 2.98
N SER A 141 -13.99 25.41 2.08
CA SER A 141 -13.90 25.69 0.64
C SER A 141 -13.83 27.18 0.25
N HIS A 142 -14.17 28.08 1.16
CA HIS A 142 -14.09 29.54 0.99
C HIS A 142 -12.68 30.10 1.22
N ILE A 143 -11.77 29.31 1.81
CA ILE A 143 -10.39 29.71 2.09
C ILE A 143 -9.56 29.57 0.82
N GLN A 144 -8.80 30.62 0.49
CA GLN A 144 -7.81 30.56 -0.59
C GLN A 144 -6.73 29.54 -0.23
N ASN A 145 -6.33 28.71 -1.18
CA ASN A 145 -5.34 27.65 -0.96
C ASN A 145 -4.07 28.22 -0.31
N PRO A 146 -3.76 27.84 0.94
CA PRO A 146 -2.53 28.26 1.60
C PRO A 146 -1.32 27.72 0.84
N SER A 147 -0.16 28.39 0.97
CA SER A 147 1.06 27.84 0.40
C SER A 147 1.51 26.58 1.16
N GLU A 148 2.22 25.69 0.46
CA GLU A 148 2.71 24.42 1.04
C GLU A 148 3.52 24.63 2.33
N LYS A 149 4.37 25.67 2.35
CA LYS A 149 5.17 26.04 3.53
C LYS A 149 4.31 26.45 4.72
N GLU A 150 3.16 27.08 4.46
CA GLU A 150 2.21 27.44 5.52
C GLU A 150 1.54 26.20 6.08
N ILE A 151 1.13 25.28 5.21
CA ILE A 151 0.55 24.00 5.60
C ILE A 151 1.55 23.22 6.45
N GLU A 152 2.79 23.08 6.00
CA GLU A 152 3.87 22.39 6.70
C GLU A 152 4.11 22.96 8.11
N ILE A 153 4.17 24.29 8.24
CA ILE A 153 4.30 24.95 9.55
C ILE A 153 3.09 24.65 10.44
N ILE A 154 1.87 24.72 9.89
CA ILE A 154 0.64 24.46 10.65
C ILE A 154 0.59 23.00 11.11
N THR A 155 0.80 22.03 10.22
CA THR A 155 0.70 20.61 10.52
C THR A 155 1.78 20.14 11.49
N SER A 156 3.03 20.59 11.31
CA SER A 156 4.14 20.28 12.23
C SER A 156 3.92 20.88 13.63
N THR A 157 3.40 22.11 13.72
CA THR A 157 3.09 22.75 14.99
C THR A 157 1.92 22.06 15.69
N ILE A 158 0.87 21.69 14.95
CA ILE A 158 -0.25 20.89 15.50
C ILE A 158 0.26 19.56 16.07
N ASN A 159 1.09 18.81 15.32
CA ASN A 159 1.62 17.53 15.78
C ASN A 159 2.49 17.69 17.04
N THR A 160 3.36 18.71 17.07
CA THR A 160 4.23 18.98 18.22
C THR A 160 3.43 19.37 19.46
N LEU A 161 2.46 20.28 19.32
CA LEU A 161 1.55 20.66 20.41
C LEU A 161 0.71 19.47 20.88
N TRP A 162 0.29 18.59 19.97
CA TRP A 162 -0.49 17.39 20.30
C TRP A 162 0.32 16.43 21.17
N VAL A 163 1.58 16.19 20.84
CA VAL A 163 2.51 15.38 21.64
C VAL A 163 2.76 16.05 23.00
N ALA A 164 3.09 17.35 23.00
CA ALA A 164 3.33 18.11 24.23
C ALA A 164 2.11 18.10 25.17
N SER A 165 0.89 18.10 24.62
CA SER A 165 -0.35 18.05 25.41
C SER A 165 -0.56 16.75 26.19
N LYS A 166 0.22 15.69 25.92
CA LYS A 166 0.11 14.40 26.64
C LYS A 166 0.96 14.34 27.90
N SER A 167 1.99 15.18 27.99
CA SER A 167 2.98 15.17 29.09
C SER A 167 2.80 16.35 30.05
N CYS A 168 1.80 17.21 29.83
CA CYS A 168 1.72 18.49 30.52
C CYS A 168 1.23 18.38 31.97
N ASN A 169 2.15 18.54 32.91
CA ASN A 169 1.88 19.11 34.23
C ASN A 169 1.84 20.64 34.13
N ASN A 170 1.23 21.33 35.11
CA ASN A 170 1.15 22.81 35.13
C ASN A 170 2.52 23.51 35.01
N ALA A 171 3.63 22.83 35.32
CA ALA A 171 5.00 23.34 35.22
C ALA A 171 5.52 23.48 33.77
N ASP A 172 4.98 22.75 32.78
CA ASP A 172 5.43 22.82 31.38
C ASP A 172 4.66 23.83 30.52
N LYS A 173 3.65 24.50 31.11
CA LYS A 173 2.85 25.56 30.48
C LYS A 173 3.69 26.66 29.79
N PRO A 174 4.81 27.13 30.38
CA PRO A 174 5.64 28.16 29.76
C PRO A 174 6.31 27.75 28.44
N LYS A 175 6.50 26.45 28.17
CA LYS A 175 7.28 25.96 27.01
C LYS A 175 6.48 25.93 25.71
N TRP A 176 5.20 25.57 25.76
CA TRP A 176 4.36 25.40 24.57
C TRP A 176 3.46 26.61 24.27
N LEU A 177 3.32 27.56 25.21
CA LEU A 177 2.48 28.75 25.02
C LEU A 177 2.89 29.60 23.81
N PRO A 178 4.20 29.90 23.57
CA PRO A 178 4.61 30.63 22.37
C PRO A 178 4.26 29.88 21.07
N MET A 179 4.35 28.54 21.09
CA MET A 179 3.99 27.71 19.93
C MET A 179 2.48 27.74 19.65
N LYS A 180 1.65 27.74 20.70
CA LYS A 180 0.21 27.93 20.57
C LYS A 180 -0.11 29.27 19.93
N GLU A 181 0.48 30.35 20.42
CA GLU A 181 0.27 31.71 19.90
C GLU A 181 0.73 31.83 18.44
N ALA A 182 1.87 31.24 18.09
CA ALA A 182 2.35 31.19 16.71
C ALA A 182 1.39 30.43 15.78
N LEU A 183 0.86 29.27 16.22
CA LEU A 183 -0.13 28.51 15.46
C LEU A 183 -1.42 29.31 15.24
N LEU A 184 -1.98 29.91 16.29
CA LEU A 184 -3.22 30.69 16.20
C LEU A 184 -3.05 31.93 15.32
N SER A 185 -1.90 32.62 15.43
CA SER A 185 -1.56 33.74 14.55
C SER A 185 -1.45 33.32 13.09
N LYS A 186 -0.82 32.18 12.81
CA LYS A 186 -0.71 31.65 11.45
C LYS A 186 -2.08 31.29 10.86
N LEU A 187 -2.93 30.64 11.66
CA LEU A 187 -4.31 30.33 11.28
C LEU A 187 -5.12 31.61 11.06
N ALA A 188 -4.95 32.63 11.91
CA ALA A 188 -5.64 33.92 11.75
C ALA A 188 -5.31 34.56 10.39
N GLY A 189 -4.05 34.49 9.96
CA GLY A 189 -3.63 34.94 8.64
C GLY A 189 -4.27 34.15 7.50
N VAL A 190 -4.22 32.82 7.56
CA VAL A 190 -4.81 31.93 6.53
C VAL A 190 -6.32 32.11 6.42
N PHE A 191 -7.00 32.18 7.56
CA PHE A 191 -8.46 32.32 7.64
C PHE A 191 -8.93 33.77 7.52
N LYS A 192 -8.02 34.74 7.43
CA LYS A 192 -8.30 36.19 7.43
C LYS A 192 -9.22 36.62 8.58
N THR A 193 -8.98 36.06 9.77
CA THR A 193 -9.79 36.30 10.99
C THR A 193 -8.96 37.07 12.03
N PRO A 194 -9.38 38.29 12.44
CA PRO A 194 -8.55 39.16 13.28
C PRO A 194 -8.43 38.71 14.75
N THR A 195 -9.22 37.75 15.21
CA THR A 195 -9.22 37.30 16.62
C THR A 195 -9.43 35.78 16.72
N LEU A 196 -8.34 35.02 16.86
CA LEU A 196 -8.37 33.59 17.24
C LEU A 196 -7.76 33.34 18.64
N ASN A 197 -7.39 34.40 19.36
CA ASN A 197 -6.55 34.32 20.57
C ASN A 197 -7.33 34.11 21.88
N ARG A 198 -8.65 33.89 21.84
CA ARG A 198 -9.45 33.65 23.05
C ARG A 198 -9.63 32.16 23.29
N GLU A 199 -9.33 31.69 24.51
CA GLU A 199 -9.54 30.29 24.89
C GLU A 199 -11.04 29.96 24.84
N GLY A 200 -11.40 28.91 24.10
CA GLY A 200 -12.79 28.50 23.93
C GLY A 200 -13.57 29.27 22.87
N ASP A 201 -12.87 29.96 21.96
CA ASP A 201 -13.51 30.60 20.81
C ASP A 201 -14.20 29.56 19.91
N ILE A 202 -15.50 29.75 19.68
CA ILE A 202 -16.33 28.88 18.84
C ILE A 202 -15.93 28.95 17.36
N HIS A 203 -15.32 30.07 16.94
CA HIS A 203 -14.85 30.30 15.57
C HIS A 203 -13.42 29.80 15.35
N ASN A 204 -12.77 29.27 16.39
CA ASN A 204 -11.45 28.65 16.25
C ASN A 204 -11.51 27.50 15.23
N PRO A 205 -10.80 27.59 14.08
CA PRO A 205 -10.87 26.56 13.04
C PRO A 205 -10.34 25.20 13.52
N LEU A 206 -9.51 25.18 14.58
CA LEU A 206 -9.05 23.95 15.22
C LEU A 206 -10.17 23.11 15.83
N ASN A 207 -11.35 23.69 16.09
CA ASN A 207 -12.53 22.94 16.52
C ASN A 207 -12.93 21.85 15.50
N ILE A 208 -12.71 22.12 14.20
CA ILE A 208 -13.01 21.20 13.09
C ILE A 208 -11.73 20.55 12.54
N ILE A 209 -10.63 21.31 12.39
CA ILE A 209 -9.38 20.79 11.82
C ILE A 209 -8.86 19.62 12.65
N LEU A 210 -8.73 19.73 13.98
CA LEU A 210 -8.15 18.66 14.79
C LEU A 210 -8.89 17.32 14.64
N PRO A 211 -10.24 17.24 14.80
CA PRO A 211 -10.94 15.97 14.60
C PRO A 211 -10.94 15.48 13.15
N ALA A 212 -10.94 16.36 12.16
CA ALA A 212 -11.01 15.97 10.76
C ALA A 212 -9.66 15.54 10.17
N TYR A 213 -8.55 16.09 10.69
CA TYR A 213 -7.21 15.91 10.14
C TYR A 213 -6.33 14.97 10.97
N GLU A 214 -6.19 15.20 12.28
CA GLU A 214 -5.07 14.66 13.07
C GLU A 214 -5.01 13.12 13.05
N THR A 215 -6.17 12.48 13.15
CA THR A 215 -6.26 11.02 13.12
C THR A 215 -6.40 10.48 11.70
N LEU A 216 -7.03 11.24 10.80
CA LEU A 216 -7.26 10.83 9.40
C LEU A 216 -5.94 10.61 8.66
N TRP A 217 -4.99 11.56 8.72
CA TRP A 217 -3.73 11.42 7.99
C TRP A 217 -2.91 10.21 8.45
N ARG A 218 -3.00 9.85 9.74
CA ARG A 218 -2.32 8.69 10.30
C ARG A 218 -2.89 7.38 9.77
N VAL A 219 -4.22 7.27 9.70
CA VAL A 219 -4.86 6.07 9.16
C VAL A 219 -4.63 5.96 7.66
N VAL A 220 -4.71 7.07 6.92
CA VAL A 220 -4.36 7.12 5.49
C VAL A 220 -2.93 6.66 5.26
N LEU A 221 -1.96 7.19 6.02
CA LEU A 221 -0.56 6.78 5.93
C LEU A 221 -0.39 5.28 6.21
N ARG A 222 -1.00 4.76 7.28
CA ARG A 222 -0.89 3.34 7.65
C ARG A 222 -1.52 2.43 6.61
N CYS A 223 -2.74 2.75 6.15
CA CYS A 223 -3.42 1.99 5.12
C CYS A 223 -2.62 1.98 3.81
N PHE A 224 -2.07 3.13 3.40
CA PHE A 224 -1.21 3.22 2.24
C PHE A 224 0.05 2.35 2.38
N LEU A 225 0.70 2.37 3.53
CA LEU A 225 1.87 1.53 3.81
C LEU A 225 1.54 0.03 3.74
N GLU A 226 0.40 -0.39 4.30
CA GLU A 226 -0.03 -1.79 4.21
C GLU A 226 -0.26 -2.21 2.76
N VAL A 227 -1.09 -1.45 2.04
CA VAL A 227 -1.50 -1.79 0.68
C VAL A 227 -0.34 -1.77 -0.32
N ARG A 228 0.59 -0.82 -0.20
CA ARG A 228 1.64 -0.59 -1.20
C ARG A 228 2.97 -1.28 -0.89
N PHE A 229 3.30 -1.49 0.39
CA PHE A 229 4.65 -1.88 0.80
C PHE A 229 4.75 -3.07 1.75
N ARG A 230 3.67 -3.49 2.45
CA ARG A 230 3.75 -4.56 3.46
C ARG A 230 2.88 -5.77 3.19
N ALA A 231 1.72 -5.60 2.56
CA ALA A 231 0.81 -6.70 2.29
C ALA A 231 1.48 -7.75 1.38
N PRO A 232 1.17 -9.04 1.55
CA PRO A 232 1.57 -10.08 0.59
C PRO A 232 1.19 -9.67 -0.83
N THR A 233 2.04 -9.96 -1.80
CA THR A 233 1.95 -9.40 -3.17
C THR A 233 0.55 -9.51 -3.76
N ALA A 234 -0.10 -10.68 -3.68
CA ALA A 234 -1.45 -10.86 -4.21
C ALA A 234 -2.51 -9.94 -3.55
N ILE A 235 -2.49 -9.83 -2.22
CA ILE A 235 -3.42 -8.96 -1.46
C ILE A 235 -3.11 -7.47 -1.72
N GLY A 236 -1.82 -7.13 -1.75
CA GLY A 236 -1.34 -5.77 -2.02
C GLY A 236 -1.71 -5.30 -3.41
N THR A 237 -1.35 -6.05 -4.46
CA THR A 237 -1.69 -5.76 -5.85
C THR A 237 -3.20 -5.60 -6.01
N HIS A 238 -3.98 -6.55 -5.48
CA HIS A 238 -5.43 -6.50 -5.61
C HIS A 238 -6.03 -5.27 -4.89
N SER A 239 -5.61 -5.00 -3.65
CA SER A 239 -6.07 -3.83 -2.90
C SER A 239 -5.74 -2.53 -3.64
N GLN A 240 -4.56 -2.44 -4.26
CA GLN A 240 -4.17 -1.30 -5.09
C GLN A 240 -5.12 -1.13 -6.29
N GLU A 241 -5.41 -2.19 -7.05
CA GLU A 241 -6.29 -2.12 -8.22
C GLU A 241 -7.69 -1.56 -7.89
N ILE A 242 -8.33 -2.09 -6.84
CA ILE A 242 -9.68 -1.65 -6.45
C ILE A 242 -9.68 -0.22 -5.90
N LEU A 243 -8.65 0.16 -5.14
CA LEU A 243 -8.49 1.52 -4.61
C LEU A 243 -8.24 2.53 -5.75
N GLN A 244 -7.43 2.18 -6.74
CA GLN A 244 -7.16 3.01 -7.90
C GLN A 244 -8.42 3.23 -8.75
N ARG A 245 -9.23 2.18 -8.95
CA ARG A 245 -10.53 2.27 -9.64
C ARG A 245 -11.51 3.13 -8.85
N PHE A 246 -11.65 2.89 -7.56
CA PHE A 246 -12.53 3.66 -6.69
C PHE A 246 -12.18 5.15 -6.65
N ALA A 247 -10.89 5.50 -6.64
CA ALA A 247 -10.47 6.90 -6.73
C ALA A 247 -10.95 7.60 -8.01
N LYS A 248 -11.14 6.87 -9.13
CA LYS A 248 -11.65 7.44 -10.38
C LYS A 248 -13.17 7.61 -10.38
N ASP A 249 -13.90 6.75 -9.67
CA ASP A 249 -15.36 6.81 -9.55
C ASP A 249 -15.82 6.51 -8.11
N PRO A 250 -15.68 7.48 -7.19
CA PRO A 250 -15.87 7.26 -5.75
C PRO A 250 -17.35 7.33 -5.34
N THR A 251 -18.13 6.31 -5.72
CA THR A 251 -19.52 6.15 -5.30
C THR A 251 -19.62 5.18 -4.12
N LYS A 252 -20.71 5.26 -3.35
CA LYS A 252 -20.95 4.29 -2.26
C LYS A 252 -21.02 2.86 -2.81
N GLU A 253 -21.62 2.67 -3.98
CA GLU A 253 -21.72 1.37 -4.64
C GLU A 253 -20.34 0.78 -4.93
N ASN A 254 -19.46 1.53 -5.61
CA ASN A 254 -18.09 1.09 -5.90
C ASN A 254 -17.23 0.89 -4.64
N PHE A 255 -17.54 1.61 -3.55
CA PHE A 255 -16.87 1.43 -2.27
C PHE A 255 -17.17 0.07 -1.63
N GLU A 256 -18.40 -0.42 -1.80
CA GLU A 256 -18.91 -1.66 -1.21
C GLU A 256 -18.85 -2.86 -2.17
N ASP A 257 -18.52 -2.62 -3.44
CA ASP A 257 -18.50 -3.64 -4.48
C ASP A 257 -17.41 -4.69 -4.23
N ARG A 258 -17.84 -5.94 -4.02
CA ARG A 258 -16.98 -7.14 -3.90
C ARG A 258 -16.96 -7.98 -5.18
N SER A 259 -17.82 -7.68 -6.15
CA SER A 259 -17.99 -8.48 -7.38
C SER A 259 -16.84 -8.34 -8.37
N LEU A 260 -16.04 -7.28 -8.22
CA LEU A 260 -14.94 -6.95 -9.12
C LEU A 260 -13.70 -7.83 -8.94
N SER A 261 -13.73 -8.83 -8.05
CA SER A 261 -12.55 -9.66 -7.78
C SER A 261 -12.80 -11.08 -7.34
N GLU A 262 -11.88 -11.98 -7.70
CA GLU A 262 -11.87 -13.38 -7.25
C GLU A 262 -11.58 -13.51 -5.75
N LEU A 263 -10.92 -12.51 -5.14
CA LEU A 263 -10.74 -12.43 -3.69
C LEU A 263 -12.00 -11.91 -2.98
N GLU A 264 -12.99 -11.42 -3.72
CA GLU A 264 -14.23 -10.75 -3.29
C GLU A 264 -14.01 -9.71 -2.17
N VAL A 265 -12.90 -8.98 -2.22
CA VAL A 265 -12.55 -7.90 -1.30
C VAL A 265 -12.98 -6.56 -1.90
N SER A 266 -13.71 -5.75 -1.12
CA SER A 266 -14.08 -4.38 -1.51
C SER A 266 -13.13 -3.33 -0.94
N VAL A 267 -13.21 -2.09 -1.43
CA VAL A 267 -12.47 -0.97 -0.84
C VAL A 267 -12.86 -0.74 0.62
N LYS A 268 -14.15 -0.91 0.94
CA LYS A 268 -14.65 -0.88 2.32
C LYS A 268 -13.94 -1.89 3.22
N ASP A 269 -13.69 -3.09 2.73
CA ASP A 269 -13.01 -4.13 3.51
C ASP A 269 -11.54 -3.77 3.78
N VAL A 270 -10.83 -3.25 2.77
CA VAL A 270 -9.45 -2.75 2.91
C VAL A 270 -9.38 -1.62 3.95
N VAL A 271 -10.27 -0.63 3.83
CA VAL A 271 -10.31 0.51 4.75
C VAL A 271 -10.70 0.07 6.16
N ASN A 272 -11.67 -0.83 6.30
CA ASN A 272 -12.09 -1.34 7.60
C ASN A 272 -10.99 -2.15 8.29
N GLU A 273 -10.20 -2.92 7.55
CA GLU A 273 -9.05 -3.63 8.11
C GLU A 273 -7.97 -2.67 8.57
N ALA A 274 -7.71 -1.60 7.82
CA ALA A 274 -6.81 -0.54 8.27
C ALA A 274 -7.34 0.16 9.53
N LEU A 275 -8.64 0.43 9.63
CA LEU A 275 -9.26 1.03 10.81
C LEU A 275 -9.26 0.09 12.02
N ARG A 276 -9.36 -1.22 11.79
CA ARG A 276 -9.25 -2.24 12.84
C ARG A 276 -7.84 -2.26 13.42
N LEU A 277 -6.85 -2.37 12.54
CA LEU A 277 -5.45 -2.44 12.95
C LEU A 277 -4.94 -1.10 13.47
N TYR A 278 -5.37 0.03 12.91
CA TYR A 278 -4.89 1.37 13.24
C TYR A 278 -6.05 2.30 13.62
N PRO A 279 -6.76 2.05 14.73
CA PRO A 279 -7.91 2.86 15.09
C PRO A 279 -7.52 4.33 15.29
N PRO A 280 -8.26 5.28 14.66
CA PRO A 280 -8.12 6.71 14.92
C PRO A 280 -8.12 7.05 16.41
N THR A 281 -9.00 6.39 17.15
CA THR A 281 -9.11 6.51 18.61
C THR A 281 -8.52 5.28 19.27
N ARG A 282 -7.20 5.28 19.52
CA ARG A 282 -6.54 4.13 20.17
C ARG A 282 -6.95 3.91 21.61
N ARG A 283 -7.29 5.00 22.34
CA ARG A 283 -7.73 4.95 23.73
C ARG A 283 -8.86 5.96 23.98
N ILE A 284 -9.85 5.54 24.76
CA ILE A 284 -10.93 6.41 25.24
C ILE A 284 -10.76 6.64 26.74
N TYR A 285 -10.56 7.90 27.11
CA TYR A 285 -10.42 8.30 28.52
C TYR A 285 -11.76 8.78 29.09
N ARG A 286 -12.10 8.34 30.30
CA ARG A 286 -13.27 8.78 31.06
C ARG A 286 -12.92 9.00 32.52
N GLN A 287 -13.44 10.06 33.11
CA GLN A 287 -13.49 10.22 34.55
C GLN A 287 -14.66 9.40 35.10
N ASP A 288 -14.40 8.41 35.95
CA ASP A 288 -15.42 7.60 36.63
C ASP A 288 -15.46 7.98 38.12
N GLY A 289 -16.57 8.56 38.56
CA GLY A 289 -16.68 9.15 39.90
C GLY A 289 -15.73 10.33 40.14
N ALA A 290 -15.40 10.59 41.41
CA ALA A 290 -14.67 11.80 41.80
C ALA A 290 -13.17 11.78 41.44
N ARG A 291 -12.54 10.59 41.29
CA ARG A 291 -11.06 10.49 41.20
C ARG A 291 -10.52 9.40 40.28
N THR A 292 -11.33 8.46 39.78
CA THR A 292 -10.79 7.36 38.98
C THR A 292 -10.75 7.74 37.50
N LEU A 293 -9.55 7.89 36.96
CA LEU A 293 -9.35 8.02 35.51
C LEU A 293 -9.34 6.62 34.89
N CYS A 294 -10.28 6.33 34.00
CA CYS A 294 -10.34 5.09 33.24
C CYS A 294 -9.84 5.31 31.81
N LYS A 295 -9.15 4.30 31.26
CA LYS A 295 -8.63 4.28 29.89
C LYS A 295 -9.05 2.97 29.21
N VAL A 296 -10.04 3.05 28.32
CA VAL A 296 -10.44 1.92 27.46
C VAL A 296 -9.43 1.80 26.32
N ASP A 297 -8.77 0.64 26.18
CA ASP A 297 -7.74 0.41 25.15
C ASP A 297 -8.35 -0.24 23.90
N ILE A 298 -8.85 0.62 23.01
CA ILE A 298 -9.49 0.22 21.74
C ILE A 298 -8.54 -0.55 20.85
N GLU A 299 -7.27 -0.13 20.80
CA GLU A 299 -6.25 -0.77 19.97
C GLU A 299 -5.99 -2.21 20.43
N ALA A 300 -5.91 -2.46 21.73
CA ALA A 300 -5.77 -3.81 22.27
C ALA A 300 -7.00 -4.67 21.92
N MET A 301 -8.21 -4.15 22.14
CA MET A 301 -9.46 -4.90 21.89
C MET A 301 -9.66 -5.25 20.41
N GLN A 302 -9.25 -4.37 19.48
CA GLN A 302 -9.37 -4.62 18.04
C GLN A 302 -8.29 -5.55 17.48
N ARG A 303 -7.26 -5.86 18.27
CA ARG A 303 -6.17 -6.80 17.95
C ARG A 303 -6.15 -7.99 18.90
N ASP A 304 -7.27 -8.22 19.58
CA ASP A 304 -7.41 -9.33 20.49
C ASP A 304 -7.59 -10.63 19.70
N GLU A 305 -6.69 -11.60 19.94
CA GLU A 305 -6.66 -12.87 19.21
C GLU A 305 -7.91 -13.72 19.47
N THR A 306 -8.56 -13.58 20.63
CA THR A 306 -9.74 -14.40 20.97
C THR A 306 -10.94 -14.07 20.07
N HIS A 307 -11.08 -12.81 19.65
CA HIS A 307 -12.18 -12.37 18.79
C HIS A 307 -11.78 -12.20 17.31
N TRP A 308 -10.51 -11.92 17.02
CA TRP A 308 -10.03 -11.61 15.67
C TRP A 308 -9.14 -12.69 15.05
N GLY A 309 -8.84 -13.77 15.79
CA GLY A 309 -8.02 -14.89 15.35
C GLY A 309 -6.52 -14.71 15.62
N PRO A 310 -5.70 -15.76 15.42
CA PRO A 310 -4.26 -15.73 15.69
C PRO A 310 -3.50 -14.73 14.80
N ASP A 311 -4.05 -14.37 13.64
CA ASP A 311 -3.51 -13.36 12.72
C ASP A 311 -4.12 -11.96 12.97
N SER A 312 -4.67 -11.70 14.17
CA SER A 312 -5.30 -10.42 14.54
C SER A 312 -4.39 -9.20 14.39
N THR A 313 -3.07 -9.37 14.34
CA THR A 313 -2.09 -8.29 14.14
C THR A 313 -1.67 -8.11 12.68
N VAL A 314 -2.13 -8.98 11.78
CA VAL A 314 -1.80 -9.01 10.35
C VAL A 314 -2.91 -8.32 9.55
N PHE A 315 -2.51 -7.53 8.55
CA PHE A 315 -3.41 -6.88 7.61
C PHE A 315 -4.01 -7.89 6.64
N ASN A 316 -5.30 -8.19 6.82
CA ASN A 316 -6.06 -9.10 5.97
C ASN A 316 -7.47 -8.55 5.70
N PRO A 317 -7.69 -7.83 4.58
CA PRO A 317 -8.99 -7.30 4.22
C PRO A 317 -10.08 -8.38 4.10
N GLY A 318 -9.73 -9.60 3.69
CA GLY A 318 -10.68 -10.71 3.52
C GLY A 318 -11.40 -11.10 4.82
N ARG A 319 -10.81 -10.82 5.98
CA ARG A 319 -11.39 -11.09 7.30
C ARG A 319 -12.73 -10.39 7.52
N MET A 320 -12.94 -9.22 6.89
CA MET A 320 -14.16 -8.45 7.05
C MET A 320 -15.41 -9.17 6.54
N LYS A 321 -15.25 -10.18 5.67
CA LYS A 321 -16.35 -11.03 5.19
C LYS A 321 -16.93 -11.91 6.29
N HIS A 322 -16.07 -12.49 7.11
CA HIS A 322 -16.41 -13.48 8.12
C HIS A 322 -16.30 -12.93 9.54
N LYS A 323 -16.37 -11.60 9.67
CA LYS A 323 -16.30 -10.93 10.96
C LYS A 323 -17.45 -11.44 11.84
N SER A 324 -17.09 -12.07 12.95
CA SER A 324 -18.04 -12.51 13.98
C SER A 324 -18.87 -11.33 14.51
N GLU A 325 -20.14 -11.57 14.81
CA GLU A 325 -21.00 -10.59 15.50
C GLU A 325 -20.48 -10.24 16.90
N GLU A 326 -19.73 -11.16 17.51
CA GLU A 326 -19.09 -11.00 18.81
C GLU A 326 -17.81 -10.15 18.73
N ALA A 327 -17.25 -9.94 17.53
CA ALA A 327 -16.00 -9.22 17.37
C ALA A 327 -16.13 -7.74 17.77
N VAL A 328 -15.22 -7.29 18.64
CA VAL A 328 -15.17 -5.89 19.09
C VAL A 328 -14.88 -4.96 17.91
N TRP A 329 -15.91 -4.25 17.46
CA TRP A 329 -15.76 -3.17 16.47
C TRP A 329 -16.09 -1.81 17.09
N MET A 330 -15.07 -0.96 17.21
CA MET A 330 -15.19 0.40 17.73
C MET A 330 -14.04 1.35 17.30
N PRO A 331 -13.62 1.36 16.03
CA PRO A 331 -12.46 2.17 15.61
C PRO A 331 -12.73 3.67 15.73
N PHE A 332 -14.00 4.04 15.73
CA PHE A 332 -14.53 5.39 15.89
C PHE A 332 -15.14 5.65 17.28
N GLY A 333 -14.90 4.77 18.24
CA GLY A 333 -15.66 4.71 19.50
C GLY A 333 -17.03 4.04 19.31
N LYS A 334 -17.87 4.09 20.34
CA LYS A 334 -19.21 3.48 20.31
C LYS A 334 -20.15 4.11 21.34
N TRP A 335 -21.44 3.80 21.22
CA TRP A 335 -22.52 4.15 22.15
C TRP A 335 -22.80 5.66 22.22
N ARG A 336 -22.81 6.24 23.42
CA ARG A 336 -23.31 7.61 23.67
C ARG A 336 -22.55 8.71 22.93
N PHE A 337 -21.30 8.44 22.55
CA PHE A 337 -20.37 9.43 22.02
C PHE A 337 -19.72 8.97 20.71
N SER A 338 -20.51 8.34 19.84
CA SER A 338 -20.04 7.81 18.54
C SER A 338 -19.63 8.92 17.57
N CYS A 339 -18.69 8.61 16.67
CA CYS A 339 -18.19 9.57 15.69
C CYS A 339 -19.25 9.86 14.63
N PRO A 340 -19.58 11.13 14.34
CA PRO A 340 -20.57 11.45 13.31
C PRO A 340 -20.14 11.05 11.89
N ALA A 341 -18.84 10.77 11.66
CA ALA A 341 -18.30 10.42 10.36
C ALA A 341 -18.15 8.90 10.13
N GLU A 342 -18.50 8.05 11.11
CA GLU A 342 -18.12 6.62 11.10
C GLU A 342 -18.75 5.78 9.98
N SER A 343 -19.96 6.12 9.53
CA SER A 343 -20.76 5.21 8.69
C SER A 343 -20.39 5.26 7.21
N VAL A 344 -20.14 6.46 6.69
CA VAL A 344 -19.92 6.68 5.25
C VAL A 344 -18.74 7.61 5.04
N PHE A 345 -18.76 8.79 5.66
CA PHE A 345 -17.83 9.86 5.32
C PHE A 345 -16.36 9.48 5.58
N ALA A 346 -16.01 9.02 6.79
CA ALA A 346 -14.62 8.72 7.12
C ALA A 346 -14.08 7.52 6.32
N PRO A 347 -14.78 6.37 6.22
CA PRO A 347 -14.30 5.26 5.41
C PRO A 347 -14.13 5.62 3.92
N MET A 348 -15.11 6.31 3.31
CA MET A 348 -15.02 6.77 1.92
C MET A 348 -13.84 7.72 1.70
N MET A 349 -13.67 8.71 2.59
CA MET A 349 -12.57 9.67 2.51
C MET A 349 -11.20 8.96 2.61
N ILE A 350 -11.05 7.97 3.50
CA ILE A 350 -9.83 7.17 3.59
C ILE A 350 -9.59 6.41 2.27
N GLY A 351 -10.62 5.73 1.74
CA GLY A 351 -10.52 5.01 0.46
C GLY A 351 -10.08 5.91 -0.70
N ILE A 352 -10.65 7.12 -0.79
CA ILE A 352 -10.27 8.12 -1.81
C ILE A 352 -8.81 8.53 -1.63
N LEU A 353 -8.43 8.97 -0.43
CA LEU A 353 -7.08 9.48 -0.16
C LEU A 353 -6.01 8.40 -0.39
N VAL A 354 -6.27 7.17 0.02
CA VAL A 354 -5.37 6.03 -0.21
C VAL A 354 -5.33 5.66 -1.69
N GLY A 355 -6.46 5.58 -2.39
CA GLY A 355 -6.48 5.29 -3.82
C GLY A 355 -5.81 6.36 -4.67
N VAL A 356 -5.93 7.63 -4.28
CA VAL A 356 -5.18 8.74 -4.88
C VAL A 356 -3.68 8.60 -4.62
N LEU A 357 -3.26 8.27 -3.39
CA LEU A 357 -1.85 8.01 -3.06
C LEU A 357 -1.27 6.84 -3.85
N VAL A 358 -2.00 5.73 -3.98
CA VAL A 358 -1.59 4.56 -4.78
C VAL A 358 -1.47 4.90 -6.27
N ASN A 359 -2.33 5.78 -6.80
CA ASN A 359 -2.21 6.26 -8.18
C ASN A 359 -1.00 7.20 -8.37
N GLY A 360 -0.73 8.08 -7.41
CA GLY A 360 0.32 9.12 -7.54
C GLY A 360 1.72 8.66 -7.13
N ILE A 361 1.81 7.71 -6.21
CA ILE A 361 3.06 7.12 -5.68
C ILE A 361 3.11 5.67 -6.17
N ASP A 362 3.36 5.54 -7.47
CA ASP A 362 3.37 4.27 -8.20
C ASP A 362 4.68 3.47 -7.97
N GLU A 363 4.94 2.47 -8.82
CA GLU A 363 6.14 1.64 -8.81
C GLU A 363 7.46 2.43 -8.89
N ARG A 364 7.43 3.68 -9.35
CA ARG A 364 8.61 4.55 -9.43
C ARG A 364 9.09 5.05 -8.07
N PHE A 365 8.38 4.75 -6.99
CA PHE A 365 8.69 5.22 -5.65
C PHE A 365 8.97 4.03 -4.72
N GLU A 366 10.08 4.12 -3.99
CA GLU A 366 10.51 3.15 -2.99
C GLU A 366 10.67 3.81 -1.62
N LEU A 367 10.53 3.00 -0.56
CA LEU A 367 10.84 3.43 0.79
C LEU A 367 12.34 3.27 1.06
N SER A 368 12.99 4.37 1.40
CA SER A 368 14.32 4.36 1.99
C SER A 368 14.25 4.76 3.46
N GLN A 369 15.03 4.07 4.30
CA GLN A 369 15.19 4.46 5.70
C GLN A 369 16.36 5.44 5.83
N VAL A 370 16.17 6.52 6.60
CA VAL A 370 17.29 7.29 7.12
C VAL A 370 17.83 6.53 8.33
N SER A 371 19.03 5.97 8.19
CA SER A 371 19.76 5.34 9.27
C SER A 371 20.10 6.35 10.36
N SER A 372 19.30 6.41 11.42
CA SER A 372 19.78 6.72 12.75
C SER A 372 19.09 5.80 13.76
N LEU A 373 19.82 4.75 14.15
CA LEU A 373 19.51 3.78 15.22
C LEU A 373 18.31 2.85 14.96
N THR A 374 18.46 1.89 14.06
CA THR A 374 18.19 0.43 14.22
C THR A 374 18.11 -0.22 12.83
N THR A 375 19.01 -1.17 12.55
CA THR A 375 19.03 -1.98 11.32
C THR A 375 18.06 -3.15 11.45
N LEU A 376 16.76 -2.88 11.47
CA LEU A 376 15.74 -3.93 11.40
C LEU A 376 15.10 -3.96 10.00
N PRO A 377 15.08 -5.13 9.32
CA PRO A 377 14.25 -5.36 8.14
C PRO A 377 12.82 -4.84 8.30
N LEU A 378 12.23 -4.30 7.23
CA LEU A 378 10.85 -3.77 7.22
C LEU A 378 9.81 -4.82 7.68
N SER A 379 10.12 -6.10 7.49
CA SER A 379 9.31 -7.25 7.91
C SER A 379 9.22 -7.42 9.44
N LEU A 380 10.16 -6.86 10.20
CA LEU A 380 10.21 -6.97 11.68
C LEU A 380 9.59 -5.75 12.39
N LEU A 381 9.04 -4.79 11.65
CA LEU A 381 8.33 -3.64 12.22
C LEU A 381 6.97 -4.08 12.77
N THR A 382 6.87 -4.21 14.08
CA THR A 382 5.58 -4.42 14.75
C THR A 382 4.66 -3.21 14.56
N PRO A 383 3.31 -3.38 14.57
CA PRO A 383 2.34 -2.29 14.42
C PRO A 383 2.51 -1.13 15.43
N THR A 384 3.22 -1.38 16.54
CA THR A 384 3.41 -0.46 17.65
C THR A 384 4.63 0.47 17.50
N ASN A 385 5.61 0.18 16.65
CA ASN A 385 6.92 0.86 16.64
C ASN A 385 7.17 1.86 15.50
N LEU A 386 6.13 2.31 14.79
CA LEU A 386 6.25 3.35 13.77
C LEU A 386 6.40 4.78 14.34
N THR A 387 7.17 4.96 15.41
CA THR A 387 7.30 6.24 16.11
C THR A 387 8.65 6.94 15.94
N ILE A 388 9.68 6.32 15.34
CA ILE A 388 11.02 6.95 15.24
C ILE A 388 11.76 6.59 13.93
N LEU A 389 11.07 6.45 12.81
CA LEU A 389 11.73 6.30 11.51
C LEU A 389 11.15 7.33 10.55
N THR A 390 11.98 8.31 10.16
CA THR A 390 11.67 9.18 9.02
C THR A 390 11.68 8.30 7.77
N ILE A 391 10.49 7.92 7.31
CA ILE A 391 10.33 7.16 6.07
C ILE A 391 10.51 8.16 4.93
N ILE A 392 11.60 7.99 4.18
CA ILE A 392 11.81 8.73 2.95
C ILE A 392 11.20 7.94 1.81
N ILE A 393 10.45 8.63 0.97
CA ILE A 393 10.14 8.14 -0.37
C ILE A 393 11.21 8.68 -1.31
N THR A 394 11.93 7.75 -1.93
CA THR A 394 12.86 8.04 -3.02
C THR A 394 12.21 7.61 -4.31
N MET A 395 12.37 8.41 -5.36
CA MET A 395 12.06 7.87 -6.68
C MET A 395 13.14 6.88 -7.05
N THR A 396 12.74 5.64 -7.36
CA THR A 396 13.56 4.77 -8.18
C THR A 396 13.75 5.52 -9.48
N THR A 397 14.92 6.09 -9.66
CA THR A 397 15.43 6.23 -11.00
C THR A 397 15.55 4.79 -11.49
N THR A 398 14.55 4.32 -12.25
CA THR A 398 14.87 3.65 -13.51
C THR A 398 16.03 4.48 -14.05
N PRO A 399 17.28 3.97 -14.08
CA PRO A 399 18.41 4.85 -14.38
C PRO A 399 18.05 5.56 -15.66
N LEU A 400 17.85 6.89 -15.59
CA LEU A 400 17.59 7.67 -16.79
C LEU A 400 18.79 7.35 -17.66
N LEU A 401 18.53 6.73 -18.82
CA LEU A 401 19.60 6.48 -19.76
C LEU A 401 20.25 7.83 -20.01
N PRO A 402 21.57 7.98 -19.77
CA PRO A 402 22.26 9.26 -19.95
C PRO A 402 22.24 9.70 -21.42
N HIS A 403 21.78 8.81 -22.31
CA HIS A 403 21.67 8.97 -23.74
C HIS A 403 20.28 8.55 -24.24
N THR A 404 19.97 8.93 -25.48
CA THR A 404 18.80 8.40 -26.18
C THR A 404 19.18 7.07 -26.83
N PRO A 405 18.59 5.94 -26.41
CA PRO A 405 18.97 4.63 -26.94
C PRO A 405 18.44 4.45 -28.37
N THR A 406 19.17 3.70 -29.18
CA THR A 406 18.71 3.24 -30.49
C THR A 406 18.45 1.74 -30.38
N LEU A 407 17.18 1.36 -30.26
CA LEU A 407 16.80 -0.01 -29.93
C LEU A 407 16.55 -0.84 -31.19
N HIS A 408 17.24 -1.96 -31.33
CA HIS A 408 17.12 -2.87 -32.46
C HIS A 408 16.79 -4.28 -32.00
N LEU A 409 15.64 -4.81 -32.44
CA LEU A 409 15.20 -6.17 -32.18
C LEU A 409 15.80 -7.12 -33.23
N THR A 410 16.45 -8.19 -32.79
CA THR A 410 16.97 -9.24 -33.67
C THR A 410 16.75 -10.62 -33.07
N PRO A 411 16.42 -11.64 -33.88
CA PRO A 411 16.59 -13.03 -33.48
C PRO A 411 18.05 -13.31 -33.15
N LEU A 412 18.31 -14.11 -32.12
CA LEU A 412 19.64 -14.62 -31.81
C LEU A 412 19.96 -15.75 -32.79
N THR A 413 20.95 -15.56 -33.67
CA THR A 413 21.33 -16.51 -34.73
C THR A 413 22.66 -17.20 -34.49
N THR A 414 23.47 -16.69 -33.56
CA THR A 414 24.76 -17.29 -33.14
C THR A 414 24.82 -17.38 -31.63
N THR A 415 25.70 -18.24 -31.12
CA THR A 415 25.90 -18.43 -29.68
C THR A 415 26.68 -17.30 -28.99
N ASP A 416 27.22 -16.33 -29.75
CA ASP A 416 28.10 -15.28 -29.23
C ASP A 416 27.41 -14.36 -28.21
N ASP A 417 26.10 -14.19 -28.34
CA ASP A 417 25.29 -13.34 -27.47
C ASP A 417 24.80 -14.08 -26.19
N ILE A 418 24.90 -15.41 -26.13
CA ILE A 418 24.36 -16.22 -25.02
C ILE A 418 24.99 -15.85 -23.67
N PRO A 419 26.33 -15.65 -23.55
CA PRO A 419 26.95 -15.26 -22.28
C PRO A 419 26.41 -13.93 -21.70
N HIS A 420 25.80 -13.08 -22.54
CA HIS A 420 25.22 -11.80 -22.11
C HIS A 420 23.78 -11.92 -21.58
N LEU A 421 23.09 -13.04 -21.82
CA LEU A 421 21.71 -13.25 -21.35
C LEU A 421 21.67 -13.47 -19.83
N THR A 422 22.61 -14.26 -19.29
CA THR A 422 22.63 -14.61 -17.86
C THR A 422 22.82 -13.42 -16.92
N PRO A 423 23.78 -12.49 -17.13
CA PRO A 423 23.85 -11.26 -16.32
C PRO A 423 22.56 -10.44 -16.35
N LEU A 424 21.91 -10.35 -17.51
CA LEU A 424 20.66 -9.63 -17.67
C LEU A 424 19.50 -10.34 -16.95
N TRP A 425 19.46 -11.67 -16.98
CA TRP A 425 18.50 -12.48 -16.22
C TRP A 425 18.61 -12.18 -14.72
N TYR A 426 19.82 -12.24 -14.13
CA TYR A 426 20.04 -11.90 -12.72
C TYR A 426 19.67 -10.46 -12.37
N THR A 427 19.86 -9.54 -13.32
CA THR A 427 19.44 -8.15 -13.15
C THR A 427 17.91 -8.00 -13.14
N CYS A 428 17.19 -8.83 -13.91
CA CYS A 428 15.74 -8.78 -14.01
C CYS A 428 15.03 -9.58 -12.90
N PHE A 429 15.63 -10.67 -12.44
CA PHE A 429 15.05 -11.65 -11.52
C PHE A 429 15.79 -11.71 -10.18
N SER A 430 15.87 -10.56 -9.50
CA SER A 430 16.67 -10.38 -8.27
C SER A 430 15.89 -10.58 -6.96
N THR A 431 14.70 -11.16 -7.01
CA THR A 431 13.89 -11.39 -5.79
C THR A 431 14.56 -12.41 -4.86
N PRO A 432 14.42 -12.30 -3.52
CA PRO A 432 14.95 -13.28 -2.57
C PRO A 432 14.50 -14.72 -2.88
N PHE A 433 13.26 -14.90 -3.33
CA PHE A 433 12.71 -16.20 -3.73
C PHE A 433 13.51 -16.83 -4.88
N LEU A 434 13.64 -16.14 -6.02
CA LEU A 434 14.39 -16.63 -7.17
C LEU A 434 15.90 -16.76 -6.90
N ALA A 435 16.46 -15.92 -6.03
CA ALA A 435 17.86 -16.00 -5.63
C ALA A 435 18.20 -17.28 -4.83
N ARG A 436 17.21 -17.93 -4.20
CA ARG A 436 17.38 -19.24 -3.57
C ARG A 436 17.32 -20.39 -4.58
N LEU A 437 16.46 -20.28 -5.61
CA LEU A 437 16.38 -21.29 -6.68
C LEU A 437 17.65 -21.28 -7.55
N PHE A 438 18.09 -20.07 -7.89
CA PHE A 438 19.23 -19.80 -8.76
C PHE A 438 20.16 -18.80 -8.07
N PRO A 439 21.04 -19.24 -7.16
CA PRO A 439 21.99 -18.35 -6.53
C PRO A 439 22.98 -17.80 -7.56
N ASN A 440 23.33 -16.53 -7.40
CA ASN A 440 24.22 -15.82 -8.32
C ASN A 440 25.68 -16.26 -8.13
N THR A 441 26.03 -17.40 -8.73
CA THR A 441 27.36 -18.02 -8.61
C THR A 441 27.96 -18.35 -9.98
N PRO A 442 29.30 -18.50 -10.08
CA PRO A 442 29.95 -18.92 -11.33
C PRO A 442 29.46 -20.28 -11.86
N ALA A 443 29.05 -21.20 -10.98
CA ALA A 443 28.52 -22.50 -11.37
C ALA A 443 27.17 -22.33 -12.09
N LEU A 444 26.27 -21.51 -11.53
CA LEU A 444 24.99 -21.21 -12.16
C LEU A 444 25.13 -20.41 -13.46
N TYR A 445 26.16 -19.57 -13.60
CA TYR A 445 26.47 -18.91 -14.87
C TYR A 445 26.74 -19.92 -15.98
N LYS A 446 27.60 -20.91 -15.70
CA LYS A 446 27.89 -22.00 -16.64
C LYS A 446 26.67 -22.87 -16.93
N TRP A 447 25.85 -23.11 -15.91
CA TRP A 447 24.62 -23.87 -16.06
C TRP A 447 23.62 -23.16 -16.99
N TRP A 448 23.38 -21.85 -16.78
CA TRP A 448 22.52 -21.04 -17.64
C TRP A 448 23.05 -20.94 -19.07
N GLU A 449 24.36 -20.77 -19.25
CA GLU A 449 24.98 -20.75 -20.58
C GLU A 449 24.76 -22.07 -21.31
N ARG A 450 24.96 -23.20 -20.62
CA ARG A 450 24.68 -24.53 -21.17
C ARG A 450 23.21 -24.71 -21.51
N ALA A 451 22.30 -24.36 -20.60
CA ALA A 451 20.86 -24.48 -20.82
C ALA A 451 20.40 -23.67 -22.04
N ASN A 452 20.80 -22.39 -22.12
CA ASN A 452 20.46 -21.53 -23.24
C ASN A 452 21.11 -21.97 -24.55
N THR A 453 22.32 -22.54 -24.52
CA THR A 453 22.99 -23.08 -25.73
C THR A 453 22.27 -24.31 -26.28
N LEU A 454 21.83 -25.21 -25.38
CA LEU A 454 21.03 -26.37 -25.77
C LEU A 454 19.69 -25.95 -26.37
N ASP A 455 18.99 -25.01 -25.73
CA ASP A 455 17.73 -24.49 -26.23
C ASP A 455 17.90 -23.78 -27.57
N HIS A 456 18.90 -22.91 -27.72
CA HIS A 456 19.20 -22.21 -28.97
C HIS A 456 19.50 -23.16 -30.14
N SER A 457 20.09 -24.32 -29.85
CA SER A 457 20.37 -25.36 -30.85
C SER A 457 19.11 -26.14 -31.28
N SER A 458 18.00 -25.99 -30.54
CA SER A 458 16.72 -26.63 -30.86
C SER A 458 15.90 -25.81 -31.86
N SER A 459 15.26 -26.48 -32.81
CA SER A 459 14.27 -25.86 -33.72
C SER A 459 12.96 -25.45 -33.03
N THR A 460 12.76 -25.89 -31.78
CA THR A 460 11.56 -25.58 -30.98
C THR A 460 11.68 -24.30 -30.19
N HIS A 461 12.85 -23.66 -30.13
CA HIS A 461 13.06 -22.45 -29.33
C HIS A 461 13.52 -21.29 -30.19
N VAL A 462 13.01 -20.09 -29.89
CA VAL A 462 13.46 -18.85 -30.50
C VAL A 462 13.84 -17.87 -29.41
N TYR A 463 15.05 -17.35 -29.51
CA TYR A 463 15.53 -16.25 -28.68
C TYR A 463 15.47 -14.96 -29.49
N LEU A 464 14.84 -13.95 -28.91
CA LEU A 464 14.81 -12.59 -29.42
C LEU A 464 15.60 -11.70 -28.48
N VAL A 465 16.46 -10.85 -29.01
CA VAL A 465 17.22 -9.87 -28.23
C VAL A 465 16.94 -8.46 -28.74
N VAL A 466 16.87 -7.51 -27.83
CA VAL A 466 16.88 -6.08 -28.15
C VAL A 466 18.22 -5.51 -27.74
N LYS A 467 18.95 -4.94 -28.71
CA LYS A 467 20.24 -4.30 -28.51
C LYS A 467 20.11 -2.78 -28.55
N ASP A 468 20.88 -2.09 -27.73
CA ASP A 468 21.08 -0.65 -27.83
C ASP A 468 22.28 -0.36 -28.73
N ILE A 469 21.99 0.01 -29.98
CA ILE A 469 22.99 0.28 -31.03
C ILE A 469 23.41 1.76 -31.07
N SER A 470 23.03 2.56 -30.07
CA SER A 470 23.57 3.92 -29.95
C SER A 470 25.09 3.87 -29.67
N PRO A 471 25.83 4.95 -29.96
CA PRO A 471 27.26 5.03 -29.62
C PRO A 471 27.56 4.72 -28.14
N GLU A 472 26.67 5.13 -27.23
CA GLU A 472 26.78 4.89 -25.79
C GLU A 472 26.28 3.50 -25.39
N GLY A 473 25.30 2.96 -26.11
CA GLY A 473 24.74 1.62 -25.91
C GLY A 473 25.69 0.49 -26.26
N GLN A 474 26.64 0.74 -27.16
CA GLN A 474 27.73 -0.19 -27.55
C GLN A 474 27.23 -1.60 -27.92
N ASN A 475 26.07 -1.68 -28.58
CA ASN A 475 25.45 -2.94 -28.99
C ASN A 475 25.09 -3.87 -27.81
N ARG A 476 24.92 -3.32 -26.60
CA ARG A 476 24.53 -4.08 -25.40
C ARG A 476 23.12 -4.66 -25.55
N ILE A 477 22.94 -5.90 -25.12
CA ILE A 477 21.61 -6.51 -24.96
C ILE A 477 20.92 -5.91 -23.73
N VAL A 478 19.74 -5.33 -23.95
CA VAL A 478 18.97 -4.58 -22.94
C VAL A 478 17.60 -5.19 -22.66
N GLY A 479 17.21 -6.18 -23.47
CA GLY A 479 16.06 -7.03 -23.22
C GLY A 479 16.15 -8.28 -24.08
N TYR A 480 15.53 -9.37 -23.64
CA TYR A 480 15.39 -10.57 -24.44
C TYR A 480 14.12 -11.33 -24.09
N ALA A 481 13.68 -12.18 -25.01
CA ALA A 481 12.61 -13.13 -24.78
C ALA A 481 12.99 -14.51 -25.33
N LYS A 482 12.54 -15.55 -24.65
CA LYS A 482 12.61 -16.94 -25.11
C LYS A 482 11.20 -17.43 -25.39
N TRP A 483 10.94 -17.88 -26.61
CA TRP A 483 9.70 -18.51 -27.03
C TRP A 483 9.92 -19.99 -27.32
N SER A 484 9.10 -20.88 -26.76
CA SER A 484 9.01 -22.29 -27.14
C SER A 484 7.84 -22.48 -28.10
N LEU A 485 8.09 -23.06 -29.27
CA LEU A 485 7.15 -23.22 -30.37
C LEU A 485 6.67 -24.68 -30.47
N PHE A 486 5.68 -25.06 -29.65
CA PHE A 486 5.11 -26.40 -29.64
C PHE A 486 4.06 -26.55 -30.75
N ARG A 487 4.53 -26.80 -31.98
CA ARG A 487 3.68 -27.06 -33.15
C ARG A 487 3.10 -28.48 -33.14
N GLU A 488 2.16 -28.74 -34.05
CA GLU A 488 1.64 -30.10 -34.24
C GLU A 488 2.77 -31.10 -34.56
N GLY A 489 2.73 -32.27 -33.93
CA GLY A 489 3.79 -33.28 -34.02
C GLY A 489 5.05 -33.01 -33.19
N VAL A 490 5.17 -31.84 -32.54
CA VAL A 490 6.24 -31.56 -31.57
C VAL A 490 5.76 -31.96 -30.18
N GLU A 491 6.39 -32.99 -29.60
CA GLU A 491 6.05 -33.47 -28.27
C GLU A 491 6.38 -32.38 -27.21
N CYS A 492 5.37 -31.94 -26.46
CA CYS A 492 5.56 -31.01 -25.36
C CYS A 492 6.06 -31.76 -24.12
N ARG A 493 7.37 -31.92 -23.98
CA ARG A 493 7.98 -32.58 -22.80
C ARG A 493 8.15 -31.59 -21.65
N LEU A 494 7.07 -31.42 -20.89
CA LEU A 494 6.97 -30.43 -19.83
C LEU A 494 7.98 -30.63 -18.69
N GLY A 495 8.42 -31.87 -18.44
CA GLY A 495 9.38 -32.23 -17.39
C GLY A 495 10.85 -32.24 -17.80
N GLU A 496 11.19 -32.05 -19.08
CA GLU A 496 12.57 -32.05 -19.60
C GLU A 496 13.02 -30.64 -20.04
N ARG A 497 12.34 -29.58 -19.58
CA ARG A 497 12.59 -28.18 -19.98
C ARG A 497 13.99 -27.70 -19.59
N PHE A 498 14.55 -28.22 -18.50
CA PHE A 498 15.84 -27.80 -17.98
C PHE A 498 16.84 -28.96 -18.01
N PRO A 499 18.14 -28.70 -18.24
CA PRO A 499 19.16 -29.69 -17.97
C PRO A 499 19.15 -30.04 -16.47
N PRO A 500 19.78 -31.15 -16.04
CA PRO A 500 19.91 -31.50 -14.63
C PRO A 500 20.34 -30.28 -13.80
N TRP A 501 19.65 -30.03 -12.68
CA TRP A 501 19.88 -28.85 -11.85
C TRP A 501 21.34 -28.74 -11.42
N CYS A 502 21.83 -27.51 -11.29
CA CYS A 502 23.16 -27.27 -10.73
C CYS A 502 23.19 -27.76 -9.28
N GLU A 503 24.33 -28.30 -8.82
CA GLU A 503 24.52 -28.71 -7.41
C GLU A 503 24.32 -27.54 -6.43
N GLU A 504 24.59 -26.31 -6.88
CA GLU A 504 24.38 -25.10 -6.09
C GLU A 504 22.94 -24.57 -6.16
N SER A 505 22.07 -25.14 -6.99
CA SER A 505 20.63 -24.86 -6.97
C SER A 505 19.91 -25.75 -5.98
N ASP A 506 18.85 -25.23 -5.38
CA ASP A 506 17.89 -26.07 -4.66
C ASP A 506 17.00 -26.83 -5.66
N GLY A 507 17.48 -28.00 -6.09
CA GLY A 507 16.81 -28.83 -7.09
C GLY A 507 15.39 -29.23 -6.71
N GLU A 508 15.12 -29.52 -5.42
CA GLU A 508 13.77 -29.88 -4.97
C GLU A 508 12.82 -28.69 -5.11
N ARG A 509 13.26 -27.49 -4.70
CA ARG A 509 12.45 -26.28 -4.88
C ARG A 509 12.24 -25.95 -6.35
N CYS A 510 13.26 -26.11 -7.19
CA CYS A 510 13.14 -25.92 -8.64
C CYS A 510 12.10 -26.87 -9.23
N GLU A 511 12.15 -28.17 -8.91
CA GLU A 511 11.16 -29.15 -9.36
C GLU A 511 9.74 -28.82 -8.87
N ARG A 512 9.60 -28.38 -7.61
CA ARG A 512 8.29 -27.99 -7.08
C ARG A 512 7.74 -26.75 -7.79
N PHE A 513 8.59 -25.76 -8.03
CA PHE A 513 8.22 -24.52 -8.71
C PHE A 513 7.83 -24.75 -10.17
N PHE A 514 8.77 -25.21 -10.99
CA PHE A 514 8.53 -25.41 -12.42
C PHE A 514 7.58 -26.58 -12.71
N GLY A 515 7.53 -27.59 -11.83
CA GLY A 515 6.54 -28.66 -11.91
C GLY A 515 5.12 -28.17 -11.64
N THR A 516 4.93 -27.16 -10.78
CA THR A 516 3.61 -26.55 -10.56
C THR A 516 3.18 -25.74 -11.78
N GLU A 517 4.07 -24.93 -12.35
CA GLU A 517 3.79 -24.22 -13.61
C GLU A 517 3.47 -25.18 -14.76
N ALA A 518 4.18 -26.30 -14.85
CA ALA A 518 3.92 -27.35 -15.84
C ALA A 518 2.51 -27.95 -15.69
N ARG A 519 2.09 -28.30 -14.46
CA ARG A 519 0.75 -28.83 -14.20
C ARG A 519 -0.35 -27.83 -14.52
N GLU A 520 -0.14 -26.56 -14.22
CA GLU A 520 -1.12 -25.52 -14.55
C GLU A 520 -1.26 -25.34 -16.05
N ARG A 521 -0.15 -25.39 -16.79
CA ARG A 521 -0.18 -25.38 -18.25
C ARG A 521 -0.93 -26.58 -18.82
N GLU A 522 -0.75 -27.80 -18.28
CA GLU A 522 -1.56 -28.97 -18.65
C GLU A 522 -3.04 -28.79 -18.32
N ARG A 523 -3.35 -28.23 -17.15
CA ARG A 523 -4.74 -27.97 -16.75
C ARG A 523 -5.43 -27.02 -17.73
N VAL A 524 -4.71 -26.06 -18.29
CA VAL A 524 -5.23 -25.03 -19.21
C VAL A 524 -5.26 -25.50 -20.66
N LEU A 525 -4.26 -26.29 -21.09
CA LEU A 525 -4.05 -26.65 -22.50
C LEU A 525 -4.35 -28.13 -22.80
N GLY A 526 -4.63 -28.96 -21.80
CA GLY A 526 -4.82 -30.40 -21.92
C GLY A 526 -3.59 -31.22 -21.51
N CYS A 527 -3.76 -32.54 -21.39
CA CYS A 527 -2.68 -33.50 -21.12
C CYS A 527 -2.73 -34.64 -22.18
N PRO A 528 -1.77 -34.71 -23.13
CA PRO A 528 -0.71 -33.73 -23.35
C PRO A 528 -1.27 -32.36 -23.81
N PRO A 529 -0.54 -31.25 -23.61
CA PRO A 529 -0.99 -29.93 -24.04
C PRO A 529 -1.27 -29.87 -25.54
N SER A 530 -2.36 -29.20 -25.93
CA SER A 530 -2.61 -28.82 -27.31
C SER A 530 -1.44 -27.98 -27.86
N PRO A 531 -1.16 -28.04 -29.18
CA PRO A 531 -0.14 -27.18 -29.80
C PRO A 531 -0.31 -25.70 -29.44
N HIS A 532 0.76 -25.05 -28.99
CA HIS A 532 0.77 -23.67 -28.52
C HIS A 532 2.18 -23.06 -28.55
N PHE A 533 2.27 -21.74 -28.49
CA PHE A 533 3.52 -21.02 -28.26
C PHE A 533 3.61 -20.57 -26.81
N TYR A 534 4.74 -20.84 -26.19
CA TYR A 534 4.98 -20.52 -24.79
C TYR A 534 6.05 -19.44 -24.68
N LEU A 535 5.71 -18.31 -24.06
CA LEU A 535 6.71 -17.31 -23.69
C LEU A 535 7.35 -17.76 -22.37
N ASP A 536 8.53 -18.35 -22.50
CA ASP A 536 9.28 -18.99 -21.42
C ASP A 536 9.94 -17.97 -20.50
N THR A 537 10.55 -16.94 -21.10
CA THR A 537 11.29 -15.90 -20.38
C THR A 537 11.08 -14.56 -21.06
N LEU A 538 10.87 -13.50 -20.29
CA LEU A 538 10.83 -12.12 -20.75
C LEU A 538 11.64 -11.22 -19.81
N CYS A 539 12.73 -10.66 -20.32
CA CYS A 539 13.66 -9.82 -19.59
C CYS A 539 13.74 -8.42 -20.20
N VAL A 540 13.68 -7.38 -19.37
CA VAL A 540 14.03 -6.01 -19.76
C VAL A 540 14.84 -5.37 -18.65
N HIS A 541 16.05 -4.93 -18.99
CA HIS A 541 16.96 -4.24 -18.09
C HIS A 541 16.22 -3.07 -17.44
N PRO A 542 16.28 -2.90 -16.10
CA PRO A 542 15.54 -1.86 -15.39
C PRO A 542 15.63 -0.48 -16.06
N SER A 543 16.83 0.01 -16.40
CA SER A 543 17.06 1.30 -17.09
C SER A 543 16.39 1.46 -18.46
N TYR A 544 16.01 0.37 -19.13
CA TYR A 544 15.40 0.37 -20.46
C TYR A 544 13.91 0.05 -20.44
N ARG A 545 13.31 -0.08 -19.26
CA ARG A 545 11.86 -0.29 -19.12
C ARG A 545 11.10 0.94 -19.61
N ARG A 546 9.81 0.74 -19.93
CA ARG A 546 8.89 1.77 -20.47
C ARG A 546 9.26 2.31 -21.86
N LEU A 547 10.27 1.76 -22.53
CA LEU A 547 10.63 2.06 -23.93
C LEU A 547 9.96 1.12 -24.96
N GLY A 548 8.93 0.37 -24.55
CA GLY A 548 8.20 -0.55 -25.45
C GLY A 548 8.88 -1.91 -25.70
N ILE A 549 10.09 -2.15 -25.19
CA ILE A 549 10.89 -3.38 -25.41
C ILE A 549 10.09 -4.67 -25.09
N ALA A 550 9.48 -4.74 -23.91
CA ALA A 550 8.72 -5.92 -23.50
C ALA A 550 7.53 -6.21 -24.45
N ALA A 551 6.83 -5.15 -24.87
CA ALA A 551 5.71 -5.27 -25.81
C ALA A 551 6.20 -5.69 -27.20
N GLN A 552 7.34 -5.17 -27.66
CA GLN A 552 7.95 -5.54 -28.93
C GLN A 552 8.35 -7.03 -28.97
N LEU A 553 9.02 -7.50 -27.92
CA LEU A 553 9.42 -8.92 -27.75
C LEU A 553 8.21 -9.85 -27.67
N THR A 554 7.15 -9.42 -26.97
CA THR A 554 5.93 -10.21 -26.79
C THR A 554 5.10 -10.25 -28.08
N ASN A 555 4.97 -9.12 -28.77
CA ASN A 555 4.18 -9.02 -30.01
C ASN A 555 4.76 -9.87 -31.12
N TRP A 556 6.09 -10.01 -31.23
CA TRP A 556 6.71 -10.89 -32.22
C TRP A 556 6.14 -12.32 -32.15
N GLY A 557 6.08 -12.91 -30.95
CA GLY A 557 5.55 -14.26 -30.78
C GLY A 557 4.04 -14.33 -30.98
N CYS A 558 3.31 -13.28 -30.60
CA CYS A 558 1.87 -13.18 -30.84
C CYS A 558 1.53 -13.08 -32.32
N GLU A 559 2.30 -12.33 -33.10
CA GLU A 559 2.12 -12.19 -34.55
C GLU A 559 2.43 -13.49 -35.28
N LEU A 560 3.48 -14.21 -34.84
CA LEU A 560 3.74 -15.57 -35.34
C LEU A 560 2.61 -16.52 -34.98
N ALA A 561 2.08 -16.43 -33.76
CA ALA A 561 0.95 -17.25 -33.31
C ALA A 561 -0.31 -16.97 -34.14
N ASP A 562 -0.62 -15.70 -34.40
CA ASP A 562 -1.74 -15.29 -35.26
C ASP A 562 -1.59 -15.85 -36.68
N LYS A 563 -0.38 -15.78 -37.24
CA LYS A 563 -0.09 -16.30 -38.59
C LYS A 563 -0.25 -17.82 -38.69
N GLU A 564 0.16 -18.55 -37.65
CA GLU A 564 0.11 -20.01 -37.63
C GLU A 564 -1.19 -20.56 -37.02
N GLY A 565 -2.13 -19.71 -36.61
CA GLY A 565 -3.37 -20.15 -35.95
C GLY A 565 -3.13 -20.80 -34.58
N MET A 566 -2.05 -20.41 -33.90
CA MET A 566 -1.58 -21.00 -32.65
C MET A 566 -2.04 -20.18 -31.44
N ARG A 567 -2.32 -20.86 -30.33
CA ARG A 567 -2.54 -20.21 -29.03
C ARG A 567 -1.21 -19.77 -28.43
N ALA A 568 -1.19 -18.66 -27.70
CA ALA A 568 -0.01 -18.24 -26.94
C ALA A 568 -0.28 -18.30 -25.43
N TYR A 569 0.69 -18.81 -24.67
CA TYR A 569 0.61 -19.02 -23.23
C TYR A 569 1.84 -18.47 -22.50
N VAL A 570 1.67 -17.96 -21.28
CA VAL A 570 2.78 -17.55 -20.39
C VAL A 570 2.39 -17.73 -18.93
N ASP A 571 3.32 -18.21 -18.12
CA ASP A 571 3.22 -18.18 -16.66
C ASP A 571 3.99 -16.94 -16.18
N ALA A 572 3.35 -16.07 -15.39
CA ALA A 572 4.00 -14.84 -14.95
C ALA A 572 3.58 -14.39 -13.57
N SER A 573 4.44 -13.57 -12.96
CA SER A 573 4.09 -12.75 -11.80
C SER A 573 3.23 -11.55 -12.21
N ASP A 574 2.57 -10.94 -11.22
CA ASP A 574 1.71 -9.76 -11.40
C ASP A 574 2.42 -8.60 -12.13
N MET A 575 3.74 -8.46 -11.99
CA MET A 575 4.53 -7.41 -12.63
C MET A 575 4.43 -7.43 -14.16
N GLY A 576 4.28 -8.60 -14.78
CA GLY A 576 4.18 -8.75 -16.23
C GLY A 576 2.79 -8.45 -16.79
N ARG A 577 1.76 -8.47 -15.93
CA ARG A 577 0.34 -8.37 -16.33
C ARG A 577 0.02 -7.19 -17.25
N PRO A 578 0.50 -5.95 -17.02
CA PRO A 578 0.17 -4.82 -17.90
C PRO A 578 0.66 -5.01 -19.34
N VAL A 579 1.78 -5.72 -19.54
CA VAL A 579 2.32 -6.01 -20.87
C VAL A 579 1.46 -7.05 -21.57
N TYR A 580 1.18 -8.18 -20.91
CA TYR A 580 0.42 -9.27 -21.51
C TYR A 580 -1.01 -8.86 -21.87
N VAL A 581 -1.71 -8.14 -20.99
CA VAL A 581 -3.05 -7.62 -21.28
C VAL A 581 -3.03 -6.71 -22.50
N LYS A 582 -2.02 -5.83 -22.62
CA LYS A 582 -1.86 -4.94 -23.78
C LYS A 582 -1.58 -5.71 -25.09
N CYS A 583 -0.90 -6.84 -25.01
CA CYS A 583 -0.65 -7.74 -26.14
C CYS A 583 -1.84 -8.66 -26.48
N GLY A 584 -2.94 -8.57 -25.73
CA GLY A 584 -4.18 -9.31 -25.99
C GLY A 584 -4.30 -10.64 -25.25
N PHE A 585 -3.45 -10.91 -24.27
CA PHE A 585 -3.63 -12.04 -23.38
C PHE A 585 -4.74 -11.79 -22.36
N ARG A 586 -5.42 -12.88 -21.99
CA ARG A 586 -6.37 -12.93 -20.87
C ARG A 586 -5.69 -13.62 -19.70
N GLY A 587 -5.68 -12.97 -18.53
CA GLY A 587 -5.25 -13.60 -17.29
C GLY A 587 -6.21 -14.73 -16.89
N LEU A 588 -5.65 -15.85 -16.46
CA LEU A 588 -6.36 -16.98 -15.88
C LEU A 588 -6.32 -16.86 -14.35
N LYS A 589 -6.94 -17.83 -13.67
CA LYS A 589 -6.91 -17.90 -12.20
C LYS A 589 -5.46 -17.98 -11.70
N SER A 590 -5.12 -17.19 -10.69
CA SER A 590 -3.81 -17.30 -10.03
C SER A 590 -3.71 -18.62 -9.29
N PHE A 591 -2.49 -19.13 -9.20
CA PHE A 591 -2.15 -20.32 -8.44
C PHE A 591 -0.95 -20.02 -7.54
N MET A 592 -0.95 -20.65 -6.37
CA MET A 592 0.11 -20.49 -5.39
C MET A 592 1.08 -21.66 -5.52
N VAL A 593 2.35 -21.36 -5.75
CA VAL A 593 3.43 -22.32 -5.57
C VAL A 593 3.85 -22.26 -4.11
N LYS A 594 3.53 -23.31 -3.35
CA LYS A 594 3.99 -23.47 -1.97
C LYS A 594 5.34 -24.17 -1.95
N VAL A 595 6.31 -23.57 -1.29
CA VAL A 595 7.64 -24.12 -1.08
C VAL A 595 7.91 -24.14 0.42
N SER A 596 7.79 -25.32 1.02
CA SER A 596 8.05 -25.56 2.45
C SER A 596 9.49 -25.99 2.69
N ASP A 597 10.15 -25.43 3.71
CA ASP A 597 11.45 -25.87 4.22
C ASP A 597 11.49 -25.88 5.78
N GLU A 598 12.66 -26.16 6.37
CA GLU A 598 12.88 -26.13 7.83
C GLU A 598 12.76 -24.72 8.44
N GLU A 599 12.81 -23.66 7.62
CA GLU A 599 12.74 -22.25 8.02
C GLU A 599 11.32 -21.65 7.88
N GLY A 600 10.42 -22.31 7.15
CA GLY A 600 8.99 -21.96 7.04
C GLY A 600 8.33 -22.36 5.72
N GLU A 601 7.05 -22.00 5.55
CA GLU A 601 6.36 -22.08 4.25
C GLU A 601 6.46 -20.74 3.52
N GLU A 602 7.07 -20.72 2.34
CA GLU A 602 7.00 -19.60 1.41
C GLU A 602 5.99 -19.88 0.29
N GLU A 603 5.18 -18.88 -0.05
CA GLU A 603 4.21 -18.96 -1.13
C GLU A 603 4.54 -17.95 -2.23
N PHE A 604 4.61 -18.41 -3.47
CA PHE A 604 4.80 -17.56 -4.65
C PHE A 604 3.54 -17.59 -5.52
N SER A 605 2.97 -16.42 -5.79
CA SER A 605 1.77 -16.28 -6.63
C SER A 605 2.17 -16.20 -8.09
N CYS A 606 1.71 -17.16 -8.90
CA CYS A 606 1.81 -17.14 -10.36
C CYS A 606 0.42 -16.99 -10.99
N MET A 607 0.38 -16.45 -12.19
CA MET A 607 -0.83 -16.38 -13.02
C MET A 607 -0.50 -16.84 -14.43
N GLY A 608 -1.27 -17.80 -14.93
CA GLY A 608 -1.24 -18.18 -16.34
C GLY A 608 -1.96 -17.13 -17.19
N PHE A 609 -1.45 -16.81 -18.36
CA PHE A 609 -2.08 -15.93 -19.33
C PHE A 609 -2.22 -16.67 -20.65
N LEU A 610 -3.40 -16.57 -21.26
CA LEU A 610 -3.72 -17.25 -22.51
C LEU A 610 -4.21 -16.23 -23.54
N ARG A 611 -3.73 -16.38 -24.78
CA ARG A 611 -4.16 -15.59 -25.92
C ARG A 611 -4.56 -16.51 -27.07
N GLU A 612 -5.80 -16.37 -27.52
CA GLU A 612 -6.28 -17.01 -28.75
C GLU A 612 -5.73 -16.26 -29.98
N PRO A 613 -5.45 -16.96 -31.10
CA PRO A 613 -4.99 -16.33 -32.33
C PRO A 613 -6.09 -15.42 -32.91
N ARG A 614 -5.68 -14.29 -33.49
CA ARG A 614 -6.58 -13.38 -34.22
C ARG A 614 -6.77 -13.90 -35.64
N ALA A 615 -8.02 -13.86 -36.13
CA ALA A 615 -8.31 -14.20 -37.51
C ALA A 615 -7.55 -13.25 -38.46
N LEU A 616 -6.86 -13.81 -39.45
CA LEU A 616 -6.28 -13.03 -40.54
C LEU A 616 -7.44 -12.40 -41.32
N VAL A 617 -7.61 -11.08 -41.22
CA VAL A 617 -8.52 -10.35 -42.10
C VAL A 617 -7.94 -10.47 -43.50
N GLY A 618 -8.56 -11.31 -44.33
CA GLY A 618 -8.18 -11.45 -45.73
C GLY A 618 -8.23 -10.08 -46.39
N LYS A 619 -7.09 -9.63 -46.92
CA LYS A 619 -7.10 -8.63 -47.99
C LYS A 619 -7.90 -9.26 -49.13
N GLN A 620 -9.15 -8.86 -49.28
CA GLN A 620 -9.87 -9.10 -50.53
C GLN A 620 -9.05 -8.42 -51.63
N GLU A 621 -8.49 -9.24 -52.51
CA GLU A 621 -7.96 -8.79 -53.79
C GLU A 621 -9.10 -8.09 -54.53
N GLY A 622 -8.90 -6.79 -54.79
CA GLY A 622 -9.78 -6.03 -55.66
C GLY A 622 -9.70 -6.60 -57.06
N THR A 623 -10.69 -7.43 -57.42
CA THR A 623 -11.05 -7.68 -58.80
C THR A 623 -12.17 -6.69 -59.15
N GLY A 624 -11.84 -5.77 -60.04
CA GLY A 624 -12.80 -4.84 -60.62
C GLY A 624 -13.65 -5.50 -61.71
N GLY A 625 -14.79 -4.85 -61.98
CA GLY A 625 -15.76 -5.21 -63.01
C GLY A 625 -17.01 -5.81 -62.37
N GLY A 626 -18.21 -5.33 -62.61
CA GLY A 626 -18.72 -4.28 -63.48
C GLY A 626 -20.21 -4.15 -63.18
N ASP A 627 -20.78 -3.05 -63.63
CA ASP A 627 -22.18 -2.66 -63.47
C ASP A 627 -23.15 -3.79 -63.88
N ASP A 628 -24.21 -4.00 -63.09
CA ASP A 628 -25.52 -4.27 -63.68
C ASP A 628 -26.65 -3.85 -62.74
N GLU A 629 -27.58 -3.13 -63.34
CA GLU A 629 -28.76 -2.51 -62.75
C GLU A 629 -29.82 -3.54 -62.35
N GLY A 630 -30.60 -3.19 -61.32
CA GLY A 630 -32.06 -3.10 -61.47
C GLY A 630 -32.89 -4.39 -61.51
N ASP A 631 -33.56 -4.61 -60.37
CA ASP A 631 -35.00 -4.89 -60.29
C ASP A 631 -35.51 -6.33 -60.56
N ILE A 632 -36.16 -6.93 -59.55
CA ILE A 632 -37.59 -7.30 -59.53
C ILE A 632 -37.90 -8.08 -58.22
N GLY A 633 -38.65 -7.41 -57.35
CA GLY A 633 -39.92 -7.85 -56.74
C GLY A 633 -40.12 -9.23 -56.08
N GLY A 634 -40.50 -9.17 -54.79
CA GLY A 634 -41.51 -10.02 -54.13
C GLY A 634 -41.07 -11.44 -53.73
N SER A 635 -41.46 -12.02 -52.60
CA SER A 635 -42.54 -11.72 -51.66
C SER A 635 -42.30 -12.49 -50.35
N GLU A 636 -42.74 -11.85 -49.27
CA GLU A 636 -43.26 -12.42 -48.02
C GLU A 636 -43.67 -13.90 -48.04
N GLU A 637 -43.30 -14.65 -47.00
CA GLU A 637 -44.31 -15.25 -46.12
C GLU A 637 -43.80 -15.47 -44.69
N VAL A 638 -44.65 -15.05 -43.75
CA VAL A 638 -44.45 -14.92 -42.32
C VAL A 638 -44.90 -16.20 -41.62
N LYS A 639 -44.08 -16.69 -40.68
CA LYS A 639 -44.51 -16.96 -39.29
C LYS A 639 -43.33 -17.08 -38.34
#